data_AF-A0A6A7W7S5-F1
#
_entry.id   AF-A0A6A7W7S5-F1
#
_cell.length_a   1.000
_cell.length_b   1.000
_cell.length_c   1.000
_cell.angle_alpha   90.00
_cell.angle_beta   90.00
_cell.angle_gamma   90.00
#
_symmetry.space_group_name_H-M   'P 1'
#
loop_
_entity.id
_entity.type
_entity.pdbx_description
1 polymer ?
#
loop_
_entity_poly.entity_id
_entity_poly.type
_entity_poly.pdbx_seq_one_letter_code
_entity_poly.pdbx_strand_id
1 'polypeptide(L)'
;MYILFEEHQYDSAKVENILKDIYVLQDVDKKVSVQYVGYFYNPQLRDCVFILPKVLLKDDPQKKTEVLAGVTLENGETVSPEQVLTPEDQKKLSREYRKFIYEFSVWVYRALSVFYKANPDSKAILYKHITRSGKGKRQHTNTYLDIVLSLIRFNQENRDFVLFTVKNLHRGNNKINWTKTISHSSAFMQKNGAPVYLKLVNKKRIVNYEEELFVIYYSILNYLNEEYGFQTPINIQYELITGKQFREYLKGMGKMRLMQIKYKYFSDMALQLWDLCYAFFENSYRIAINAHAQEYILAKSFNVVFEAMIDDLIGTPHSNIPKGLADQSDGKRVDHLYTDLALTSNDEQANREVYYIGDSKYYKNGHPLTSESIYKQYTYARNVIQWNINLFLSDETAFDDKDRENRAKDRESFKDIHLQDTGATEGYDVIPNFFISGFVYDDHRYNAGDKNIRKHYNGKGEHCTTVSYQFPDRLFDRDTLFLSQYDVNFLYVLFLYARNKANEKAQWKRNVRDIFRNEIREVIQKEYCIYAMRAKLGIDGELYMQKHFYELNGRVFKPYGEDREVYFAYARPYAKWKETEEQFNELKEDFIIEECNMGKDPQKVLQPSVEKELKQPMVSPQWLTVHYLERDLSRGILVGYYKSEQHLQWILGNNDKGSLVYNVRLKLKDDEVRDGAHSAYFYEKQNVCFVILYTDGVEETGEYRVFHVKDTAGRVTEERMRKSWYPMETAEGTEVVNRNYFFYRLDEEVNIGKIDIRKLLADLRTSHLTKFKSYVPGEPLFTTAEILKEYRK
;
A
#
# COMPACT_ATOMS: atom_id res chain seq x y z
N MET A 1 7.71 32.98 -24.35
CA MET A 1 7.71 31.53 -24.63
C MET A 1 6.50 31.16 -25.49
N TYR A 2 6.66 30.19 -26.37
CA TYR A 2 5.59 29.65 -27.21
C TYR A 2 5.00 28.40 -26.56
N ILE A 3 3.70 28.18 -26.74
CA ILE A 3 2.97 27.09 -26.08
C ILE A 3 2.16 26.32 -27.11
N LEU A 4 2.39 25.01 -27.14
CA LEU A 4 1.64 24.04 -27.94
C LEU A 4 1.01 23.02 -27.00
N PHE A 5 0.03 22.26 -27.49
CA PHE A 5 -0.58 21.15 -26.76
C PHE A 5 -0.42 19.85 -27.54
N GLU A 6 -0.15 18.78 -26.81
CA GLU A 6 -0.06 17.42 -27.35
C GLU A 6 -1.37 17.01 -28.05
N GLU A 7 -1.25 16.30 -29.17
CA GLU A 7 -2.34 15.74 -29.99
C GLU A 7 -3.31 16.78 -30.62
N HIS A 8 -3.25 18.06 -30.25
CA HIS A 8 -4.06 19.11 -30.87
C HIS A 8 -3.69 19.34 -32.34
N GLN A 9 -4.71 19.60 -33.17
CA GLN A 9 -4.57 19.75 -34.63
C GLN A 9 -4.38 21.21 -35.04
N TYR A 10 -3.12 21.64 -35.15
CA TYR A 10 -2.77 22.99 -35.58
C TYR A 10 -2.80 23.13 -37.11
N ASP A 11 -3.10 24.34 -37.60
CA ASP A 11 -2.86 24.69 -39.00
C ASP A 11 -1.35 24.76 -39.28
N SER A 12 -0.87 24.02 -40.29
CA SER A 12 0.55 23.98 -40.63
C SER A 12 1.15 25.38 -40.82
N ALA A 13 0.42 26.31 -41.45
CA ALA A 13 0.94 27.64 -41.73
C ALA A 13 1.22 28.46 -40.46
N LYS A 14 0.55 28.16 -39.35
CA LYS A 14 0.71 28.87 -38.07
C LYS A 14 1.90 28.35 -37.25
N VAL A 15 2.24 27.06 -37.39
CA VAL A 15 3.23 26.39 -36.53
C VAL A 15 4.52 26.02 -37.24
N GLU A 16 4.61 26.17 -38.57
CA GLU A 16 5.80 25.84 -39.38
C GLU A 16 7.08 26.49 -38.83
N ASN A 17 7.03 27.77 -38.49
CA ASN A 17 8.18 28.50 -37.93
C ASN A 17 8.51 28.10 -36.48
N ILE A 18 7.54 27.57 -35.75
CA ILE A 18 7.68 27.15 -34.34
C ILE A 18 8.28 25.74 -34.27
N LEU A 19 7.86 24.84 -35.16
CA LEU A 19 8.18 23.41 -35.15
C LEU A 19 9.30 23.00 -36.11
N LYS A 20 9.97 23.95 -36.77
CA LYS A 20 10.96 23.68 -37.83
C LYS A 20 12.07 22.67 -37.48
N ASP A 21 12.48 22.62 -36.23
CA ASP A 21 13.55 21.72 -35.72
C ASP A 21 13.01 20.39 -35.16
N ILE A 22 11.68 20.20 -35.15
CA ILE A 22 11.01 18.96 -34.77
C ILE A 22 10.37 18.36 -36.01
N TYR A 23 10.67 17.10 -36.29
CA TYR A 23 10.01 16.41 -37.39
C TYR A 23 8.55 16.18 -37.03
N VAL A 24 7.64 16.82 -37.77
CA VAL A 24 6.19 16.61 -37.65
C VAL A 24 5.60 16.34 -39.02
N LEU A 25 4.75 15.32 -39.11
CA LEU A 25 4.07 14.95 -40.35
C LEU A 25 2.83 15.80 -40.54
N GLN A 26 2.61 16.27 -41.76
CA GLN A 26 1.38 16.97 -42.16
C GLN A 26 0.34 15.94 -42.62
N ASP A 27 -0.91 16.13 -42.20
CA ASP A 27 -2.04 15.36 -42.71
C ASP A 27 -2.57 15.92 -44.04
N VAL A 28 -3.45 15.18 -44.72
CA VAL A 28 -4.10 15.52 -46.00
C VAL A 28 -4.75 16.91 -45.97
N ASP A 29 -5.27 17.31 -44.80
CA ASP A 29 -5.91 18.61 -44.57
C ASP A 29 -4.94 19.74 -44.19
N LYS A 30 -3.62 19.56 -44.40
CA LYS A 30 -2.55 20.51 -44.01
C LYS A 30 -2.56 20.84 -42.51
N LYS A 31 -3.01 19.89 -41.69
CA LYS A 31 -2.97 19.95 -40.23
C LYS A 31 -1.73 19.26 -39.69
N VAL A 32 -1.25 19.74 -38.55
CA VAL A 32 -0.05 19.26 -37.87
C VAL A 32 -0.40 18.98 -36.41
N SER A 33 -0.10 17.77 -35.96
CA SER A 33 -0.30 17.34 -34.58
C SER A 33 1.03 16.90 -33.97
N VAL A 34 1.31 17.39 -32.76
CA VAL A 34 2.56 17.13 -32.05
C VAL A 34 2.30 16.06 -31.01
N GLN A 35 3.03 14.94 -31.09
CA GLN A 35 2.91 13.81 -30.15
C GLN A 35 3.86 13.91 -28.95
N TYR A 36 4.69 14.95 -28.92
CA TYR A 36 5.68 15.14 -27.87
C TYR A 36 5.13 15.99 -26.73
N VAL A 37 5.60 15.76 -25.50
CA VAL A 37 5.37 16.66 -24.36
C VAL A 37 6.71 17.08 -23.79
N GLY A 38 6.89 18.38 -23.52
CA GLY A 38 8.09 18.88 -22.87
C GLY A 38 8.57 20.21 -23.41
N TYR A 39 9.89 20.32 -23.54
CA TYR A 39 10.60 21.57 -23.76
C TYR A 39 11.60 21.44 -24.89
N PHE A 40 11.68 22.47 -25.74
CA PHE A 40 12.83 22.69 -26.59
C PHE A 40 13.10 24.17 -26.82
N TYR A 41 14.36 24.50 -27.10
CA TYR A 41 14.77 25.83 -27.51
C TYR A 41 14.71 25.97 -29.04
N ASN A 42 14.02 26.99 -29.56
CA ASN A 42 13.98 27.29 -30.99
C ASN A 42 14.98 28.43 -31.31
N PRO A 43 16.08 28.16 -32.03
CA PRO A 43 17.10 29.17 -32.33
C PRO A 43 16.61 30.32 -33.24
N GLN A 44 15.60 30.08 -34.08
CA GLN A 44 15.06 31.09 -34.99
C GLN A 44 14.21 32.12 -34.25
N LEU A 45 13.32 31.63 -33.38
CA LEU A 45 12.48 32.48 -32.52
C LEU A 45 13.28 33.10 -31.37
N ARG A 46 14.47 32.55 -31.09
CA ARG A 46 15.32 32.85 -29.94
C ARG A 46 14.61 32.69 -28.60
N ASP A 47 13.59 31.85 -28.55
CA ASP A 47 12.75 31.64 -27.37
C ASP A 47 12.45 30.14 -27.18
N CYS A 48 11.94 29.83 -26.00
CA CYS A 48 11.56 28.49 -25.59
C CYS A 48 10.18 28.13 -26.14
N VAL A 49 10.03 26.89 -26.58
CA VAL A 49 8.75 26.29 -26.97
C VAL A 49 8.45 25.16 -25.98
N PHE A 50 7.26 25.23 -25.38
CA PHE A 50 6.72 24.17 -24.53
C PHE A 50 5.59 23.47 -25.26
N ILE A 51 5.58 22.14 -25.20
CA ILE A 51 4.45 21.33 -25.64
C ILE A 51 3.84 20.72 -24.39
N LEU A 52 2.64 21.14 -24.07
CA LEU A 52 1.94 20.82 -22.84
C LEU A 52 1.08 19.57 -22.97
N PRO A 53 0.91 18.81 -21.88
CA PRO A 53 0.02 17.64 -21.82
C PRO A 53 -1.41 17.95 -22.30
N LYS A 54 -2.01 17.06 -23.12
CA LYS A 54 -3.41 17.12 -23.60
C LYS A 54 -4.49 17.10 -22.52
N VAL A 55 -4.16 16.77 -21.27
CA VAL A 55 -5.11 16.80 -20.13
C VAL A 55 -5.65 18.21 -19.83
N LEU A 56 -4.99 19.26 -20.30
CA LEU A 56 -5.52 20.63 -20.24
C LEU A 56 -6.58 20.91 -21.31
N LEU A 57 -6.77 20.02 -22.27
CA LEU A 57 -7.76 20.13 -23.31
C LEU A 57 -9.05 19.43 -22.90
N LYS A 58 -10.17 20.03 -23.30
CA LYS A 58 -11.51 19.47 -23.20
C LYS A 58 -12.28 19.79 -24.48
N ASP A 59 -13.14 18.88 -24.90
CA ASP A 59 -14.03 19.14 -26.04
C ASP A 59 -15.17 20.07 -25.61
N ASP A 60 -15.37 21.17 -26.33
CA ASP A 60 -16.52 22.06 -26.14
C ASP A 60 -17.79 21.36 -26.67
N PRO A 61 -18.78 21.05 -25.81
CA PRO A 61 -19.98 20.33 -26.22
C PRO A 61 -20.82 21.08 -27.27
N GLN A 62 -20.72 22.41 -27.32
CA GLN A 62 -21.52 23.25 -28.21
C GLN A 62 -20.81 23.48 -29.54
N LYS A 63 -19.49 23.72 -29.52
CA LYS A 63 -18.72 24.09 -30.72
C LYS A 63 -18.02 22.92 -31.41
N LYS A 64 -17.96 21.74 -30.78
CA LYS A 64 -17.17 20.57 -31.26
C LYS A 64 -15.71 20.91 -31.55
N THR A 65 -15.17 21.88 -30.82
CA THR A 65 -13.77 22.32 -30.90
C THR A 65 -13.09 22.09 -29.56
N GLU A 66 -11.79 21.82 -29.59
CA GLU A 66 -11.00 21.71 -28.37
C GLU A 66 -10.80 23.08 -27.73
N VAL A 67 -11.00 23.13 -26.41
CA VAL A 67 -10.82 24.34 -25.59
C VAL A 67 -9.98 24.00 -24.36
N LEU A 68 -9.42 25.04 -23.75
CA LEU A 68 -8.65 24.90 -22.52
C LEU A 68 -9.59 24.73 -21.32
N ALA A 69 -9.39 23.66 -20.55
CA ALA A 69 -10.21 23.35 -19.39
C ALA A 69 -10.17 24.49 -18.35
N GLY A 70 -11.33 25.01 -17.97
CA GLY A 70 -11.46 26.05 -16.93
C GLY A 70 -11.07 27.47 -17.34
N VAL A 71 -10.82 27.73 -18.63
CA VAL A 71 -10.32 29.04 -19.08
C VAL A 71 -11.36 29.79 -19.89
N THR A 72 -11.75 30.95 -19.41
CA THR A 72 -12.60 31.91 -20.12
C THR A 72 -11.95 33.29 -20.17
N LEU A 73 -12.24 34.01 -21.25
CA LEU A 73 -11.92 35.43 -21.39
C LEU A 73 -12.88 36.28 -20.53
N GLU A 74 -12.58 37.57 -20.35
CA GLU A 74 -13.41 38.49 -19.57
C GLU A 74 -14.85 38.62 -20.10
N ASN A 75 -15.06 38.32 -21.39
CA ASN A 75 -16.38 38.26 -22.05
C ASN A 75 -17.11 36.92 -21.88
N GLY A 76 -16.53 35.96 -21.15
CA GLY A 76 -17.09 34.63 -20.92
C GLY A 76 -16.80 33.59 -22.01
N GLU A 77 -16.08 33.94 -23.07
CA GLU A 77 -15.75 33.01 -24.15
C GLU A 77 -14.65 32.00 -23.75
N THR A 78 -14.82 30.74 -24.15
CA THR A 78 -13.81 29.68 -23.98
C THR A 78 -12.57 29.95 -24.82
N VAL A 79 -11.40 29.62 -24.28
CA VAL A 79 -10.11 29.84 -24.95
C VAL A 79 -9.69 28.60 -25.74
N SER A 80 -9.34 28.81 -27.01
CA SER A 80 -8.77 27.79 -27.90
C SER A 80 -7.25 27.67 -27.76
N PRO A 81 -6.65 26.51 -28.05
CA PRO A 81 -5.19 26.32 -28.03
C PRO A 81 -4.41 27.33 -28.89
N GLU A 82 -4.96 27.77 -30.03
CA GLU A 82 -4.32 28.74 -30.91
C GLU A 82 -4.20 30.13 -30.29
N GLN A 83 -5.08 30.50 -29.35
CA GLN A 83 -5.05 31.79 -28.66
C GLN A 83 -3.99 31.86 -27.55
N VAL A 84 -3.25 30.78 -27.32
CA VAL A 84 -2.16 30.72 -26.32
C VAL A 84 -0.80 30.46 -26.97
N LEU A 85 -0.79 30.29 -28.30
CA LEU A 85 0.38 29.90 -29.07
C LEU A 85 1.57 30.85 -28.92
N THR A 86 1.32 32.15 -29.04
CA THR A 86 2.35 33.20 -29.08
C THR A 86 2.38 34.05 -27.81
N PRO A 87 3.54 34.64 -27.44
CA PRO A 87 3.63 35.58 -26.32
C PRO A 87 2.68 36.78 -26.45
N GLU A 88 2.42 37.24 -27.67
CA GLU A 88 1.49 38.32 -27.96
C GLU A 88 0.04 37.93 -27.68
N ASP A 89 -0.37 36.74 -28.11
CA ASP A 89 -1.73 36.24 -27.87
C ASP A 89 -1.99 35.96 -26.39
N GLN A 90 -0.97 35.46 -25.67
CA GLN A 90 -1.04 35.24 -24.23
C GLN A 90 -1.35 36.52 -23.44
N LYS A 91 -1.01 37.72 -23.94
CA LYS A 91 -1.33 38.99 -23.26
C LYS A 91 -2.83 39.24 -23.10
N LYS A 92 -3.66 38.61 -23.93
CA LYS A 92 -5.13 38.67 -23.87
C LYS A 92 -5.70 37.85 -22.70
N LEU A 93 -4.90 36.94 -22.14
CA LEU A 93 -5.29 36.07 -21.03
C LEU A 93 -5.13 36.78 -19.68
N SER A 94 -5.93 36.34 -18.71
CA SER A 94 -5.82 36.83 -17.33
C SER A 94 -4.40 36.64 -16.79
N ARG A 95 -3.99 37.55 -15.90
CA ARG A 95 -2.66 37.48 -15.26
C ARG A 95 -2.46 36.17 -14.50
N GLU A 96 -3.54 35.67 -13.88
CA GLU A 96 -3.54 34.43 -13.12
C GLU A 96 -3.30 33.22 -14.01
N TYR A 97 -3.99 33.15 -15.15
CA TYR A 97 -3.82 32.02 -16.08
C TYR A 97 -2.44 32.02 -16.74
N ARG A 98 -1.92 33.20 -17.12
CA ARG A 98 -0.53 33.33 -17.59
C ARG A 98 0.48 32.83 -16.57
N LYS A 99 0.27 33.14 -15.29
CA LYS A 99 1.12 32.61 -14.21
C LYS A 99 1.02 31.09 -14.12
N PHE A 100 -0.20 30.56 -14.12
CA PHE A 100 -0.43 29.12 -14.08
C PHE A 100 0.28 28.38 -15.22
N ILE A 101 0.12 28.82 -16.47
CA ILE A 101 0.65 28.09 -17.62
C ILE A 101 2.18 28.08 -17.65
N TYR A 102 2.82 29.14 -17.15
CA TYR A 102 4.26 29.20 -16.96
C TYR A 102 4.74 28.27 -15.85
N GLU A 103 4.07 28.29 -14.68
CA GLU A 103 4.40 27.37 -13.58
C GLU A 103 4.21 25.92 -14.00
N PHE A 104 3.13 25.61 -14.72
CA PHE A 104 2.83 24.29 -15.24
C PHE A 104 3.89 23.81 -16.25
N SER A 105 4.29 24.66 -17.19
CA SER A 105 5.38 24.37 -18.14
C SER A 105 6.68 23.97 -17.43
N VAL A 106 7.00 24.67 -16.34
CA VAL A 106 8.14 24.35 -15.48
C VAL A 106 7.97 23.02 -14.76
N TRP A 107 6.77 22.71 -14.25
CA TRP A 107 6.50 21.44 -13.59
C TRP A 107 6.60 20.25 -14.53
N VAL A 108 6.08 20.38 -15.77
CA VAL A 108 6.23 19.36 -16.82
C VAL A 108 7.71 19.09 -17.08
N TYR A 109 8.50 20.14 -17.31
CA TYR A 109 9.94 20.01 -17.50
C TYR A 109 10.65 19.30 -16.33
N ARG A 110 10.32 19.69 -15.09
CA ARG A 110 10.91 19.07 -13.89
C ARG A 110 10.51 17.60 -13.77
N ALA A 111 9.26 17.25 -14.04
CA ALA A 111 8.79 15.87 -14.02
C ALA A 111 9.56 15.01 -15.04
N LEU A 112 9.72 15.50 -16.27
CA LEU A 112 10.53 14.81 -17.29
C LEU A 112 11.98 14.64 -16.85
N SER A 113 12.55 15.66 -16.21
CA SER A 113 13.92 15.59 -15.68
C SER A 113 14.06 14.56 -14.55
N VAL A 114 13.07 14.43 -13.67
CA VAL A 114 13.03 13.40 -12.62
C VAL A 114 12.90 12.01 -13.25
N PHE A 115 11.98 11.84 -14.21
CA PHE A 115 11.80 10.58 -14.92
C PHE A 115 13.07 10.15 -15.64
N TYR A 116 13.73 11.06 -16.37
CA TYR A 116 14.97 10.77 -17.09
C TYR A 116 16.10 10.33 -16.16
N LYS A 117 16.23 10.98 -14.99
CA LYS A 117 17.23 10.61 -13.98
C LYS A 117 16.96 9.24 -13.36
N ALA A 118 15.68 8.89 -13.16
CA ALA A 118 15.28 7.59 -12.64
C ALA A 118 15.41 6.47 -13.70
N ASN A 119 15.22 6.81 -14.99
CA ASN A 119 15.21 5.87 -16.11
C ASN A 119 16.08 6.34 -17.29
N PRO A 120 17.43 6.39 -17.15
CA PRO A 120 18.31 6.96 -18.18
C PRO A 120 18.26 6.24 -19.53
N ASP A 121 18.01 4.92 -19.52
CA ASP A 121 17.96 4.07 -20.71
C ASP A 121 16.58 4.06 -21.39
N SER A 122 15.60 4.74 -20.83
CA SER A 122 14.24 4.76 -21.38
C SER A 122 14.18 5.50 -22.71
N LYS A 123 13.67 4.83 -23.74
CA LYS A 123 13.41 5.42 -25.07
C LYS A 123 12.20 6.37 -25.07
N ALA A 124 11.50 6.50 -23.94
CA ALA A 124 10.35 7.39 -23.81
C ALA A 124 10.75 8.87 -23.85
N ILE A 125 12.00 9.23 -23.51
CA ILE A 125 12.47 10.62 -23.53
C ILE A 125 13.54 10.82 -24.61
N LEU A 126 13.38 11.88 -25.38
CA LEU A 126 14.40 12.51 -26.20
C LEU A 126 15.09 13.61 -25.38
N TYR A 127 16.41 13.52 -25.26
CA TYR A 127 17.19 14.47 -24.46
C TYR A 127 18.44 14.94 -25.22
N LYS A 128 18.63 16.27 -25.30
CA LYS A 128 19.82 16.90 -25.87
C LYS A 128 20.12 18.20 -25.11
N HIS A 129 21.37 18.38 -24.71
CA HIS A 129 21.83 19.59 -23.99
C HIS A 129 23.03 20.22 -24.70
N ILE A 130 23.30 21.49 -24.40
CA ILE A 130 24.49 22.19 -24.91
C ILE A 130 25.69 21.84 -24.03
N THR A 131 26.64 21.06 -24.56
CA THR A 131 27.86 20.66 -23.84
C THR A 131 28.72 21.86 -23.42
N ARG A 132 29.04 21.95 -22.12
CA ARG A 132 29.91 22.98 -21.53
C ARG A 132 31.39 22.66 -21.73
N SER A 133 32.17 23.63 -22.20
CA SER A 133 33.62 23.50 -22.33
C SER A 133 34.30 24.08 -21.09
N GLY A 134 34.63 23.25 -20.09
CA GLY A 134 35.37 23.68 -18.89
C GLY A 134 35.84 22.53 -18.00
N LYS A 135 37.09 22.55 -17.54
CA LYS A 135 37.70 21.47 -16.73
C LYS A 135 37.21 21.52 -15.27
N GLY A 136 36.34 20.59 -14.84
CA GLY A 136 35.95 20.43 -13.43
C GLY A 136 35.02 19.24 -13.15
N LYS A 137 35.17 18.59 -11.98
CA LYS A 137 34.45 17.35 -11.58
C LYS A 137 32.99 17.55 -11.10
N ARG A 138 32.47 18.79 -11.04
CA ARG A 138 31.06 19.12 -10.70
C ARG A 138 30.25 19.53 -11.92
N GLN A 139 30.48 18.89 -13.07
CA GLN A 139 29.66 19.11 -14.26
C GLN A 139 28.37 18.28 -14.17
N HIS A 140 27.32 18.82 -13.56
CA HIS A 140 25.97 18.37 -13.90
C HIS A 140 25.50 19.10 -15.16
N THR A 141 25.05 18.32 -16.14
CA THR A 141 24.45 18.71 -17.42
C THR A 141 23.10 19.38 -17.15
N ASN A 142 23.11 20.70 -17.00
CA ASN A 142 21.92 21.47 -16.67
C ASN A 142 21.47 22.24 -17.91
N THR A 143 20.19 22.09 -18.27
CA THR A 143 19.59 22.89 -19.34
C THR A 143 19.57 24.38 -18.99
N TYR A 144 19.32 25.27 -19.95
CA TYR A 144 19.06 26.68 -19.65
C TYR A 144 17.98 26.84 -18.58
N LEU A 145 16.90 26.05 -18.70
CA LEU A 145 15.80 26.05 -17.74
C LEU A 145 16.24 25.54 -16.35
N ASP A 146 17.09 24.51 -16.26
CA ASP A 146 17.64 24.04 -14.97
C ASP A 146 18.42 25.14 -14.25
N ILE A 147 19.16 25.97 -14.99
CA ILE A 147 19.95 27.07 -14.42
C ILE A 147 19.03 28.16 -13.89
N VAL A 148 18.03 28.54 -14.67
CA VAL A 148 16.98 29.50 -14.26
C VAL A 148 16.28 29.00 -13.00
N LEU A 149 15.88 27.72 -12.98
CA LEU A 149 15.23 27.11 -11.82
C LEU A 149 16.15 27.02 -10.60
N SER A 150 17.45 26.77 -10.80
CA SER A 150 18.44 26.73 -9.73
C SER A 150 18.69 28.11 -9.12
N LEU A 151 18.69 29.17 -9.94
CA LEU A 151 18.75 30.56 -9.47
C LEU A 151 17.53 30.93 -8.62
N ILE A 152 16.33 30.57 -9.07
CA ILE A 152 15.09 30.81 -8.31
C ILE A 152 15.09 30.03 -7.00
N ARG A 153 15.50 28.75 -7.02
CA ARG A 153 15.61 27.90 -5.84
C ARG A 153 16.60 28.46 -4.83
N PHE A 154 17.77 28.93 -5.29
CA PHE A 154 18.76 29.56 -4.44
C PHE A 154 18.16 30.76 -3.68
N ASN A 155 17.29 31.55 -4.33
CA ASN A 155 16.61 32.68 -3.67
C ASN A 155 15.61 32.26 -2.58
N GLN A 156 15.01 31.08 -2.70
CA GLN A 156 14.04 30.58 -1.73
C GLN A 156 14.75 29.99 -0.52
N GLU A 157 15.81 29.21 -0.74
CA GLU A 157 16.51 28.46 0.30
C GLU A 157 17.53 29.31 1.08
N ASN A 158 18.08 30.36 0.48
CA ASN A 158 19.25 31.08 1.04
C ASN A 158 18.99 32.56 1.35
N ARG A 159 17.75 32.92 1.67
CA ARG A 159 17.40 34.32 2.04
C ARG A 159 18.17 34.79 3.27
N ASP A 160 18.27 33.93 4.28
CA ASP A 160 18.94 34.26 5.54
C ASP A 160 20.44 34.47 5.34
N PHE A 161 21.06 33.69 4.44
CA PHE A 161 22.46 33.87 4.07
C PHE A 161 22.71 35.26 3.47
N VAL A 162 21.87 35.68 2.50
CA VAL A 162 22.03 37.00 1.88
C VAL A 162 21.78 38.11 2.90
N LEU A 163 20.70 38.02 3.69
CA LEU A 163 20.38 39.01 4.71
C LEU A 163 21.48 39.11 5.78
N PHE A 164 22.04 37.98 6.22
CA PHE A 164 23.17 37.93 7.16
C PHE A 164 24.42 38.58 6.57
N THR A 165 24.75 38.25 5.32
CA THR A 165 25.92 38.81 4.62
C THR A 165 25.79 40.32 4.47
N VAL A 166 24.63 40.81 4.01
CA VAL A 166 24.30 42.24 3.90
C VAL A 166 24.35 42.93 5.26
N LYS A 167 23.74 42.34 6.29
CA LYS A 167 23.75 42.89 7.66
C LYS A 167 25.17 43.00 8.23
N ASN A 168 26.02 42.01 7.99
CA ASN A 168 27.42 42.05 8.41
C ASN A 168 28.24 43.07 7.61
N LEU A 169 27.96 43.21 6.30
CA LEU A 169 28.55 44.26 5.45
C LEU A 169 28.33 45.65 6.05
N HIS A 170 27.10 45.93 6.46
CA HIS A 170 26.70 47.25 6.96
C HIS A 170 27.13 47.51 8.41
N ARG A 171 27.34 46.46 9.24
CA ARG A 171 27.81 46.58 10.63
C ARG A 171 29.27 47.04 10.76
N GLY A 172 30.11 46.91 9.73
CA GLY A 172 31.53 47.26 9.78
C GLY A 172 31.89 48.72 9.44
N ASN A 173 30.93 49.52 8.96
CA ASN A 173 31.22 50.69 8.11
C ASN A 173 31.26 52.05 8.82
N ASN A 174 31.78 52.13 10.03
CA ASN A 174 32.10 53.42 10.69
C ASN A 174 33.44 53.40 11.44
N LYS A 175 34.45 52.67 10.95
CA LYS A 175 35.82 52.81 11.49
C LYS A 175 36.45 54.11 10.98
N ILE A 176 36.57 55.08 11.87
CA ILE A 176 37.26 56.35 11.65
C ILE A 176 38.72 56.05 11.28
N ASN A 177 39.21 56.66 10.20
CA ASN A 177 40.63 56.64 9.89
C ASN A 177 41.32 57.72 10.73
N TRP A 178 41.68 57.39 11.96
CA TRP A 178 42.28 58.36 12.90
C TRP A 178 43.48 59.09 12.29
N THR A 179 44.35 58.41 11.55
CA THR A 179 45.51 59.03 10.91
C THR A 179 45.11 60.13 9.93
N LYS A 180 44.10 59.88 9.07
CA LYS A 180 43.59 60.90 8.13
C LYS A 180 42.73 61.96 8.80
N THR A 181 41.98 61.60 9.84
CA THR A 181 41.18 62.53 10.63
C THR A 181 42.07 63.56 11.33
N ILE A 182 43.15 63.10 11.98
CA ILE A 182 44.14 63.94 12.67
C ILE A 182 44.86 64.85 11.67
N SER A 183 45.20 64.34 10.47
CA SER A 183 45.94 65.13 9.47
C SER A 183 45.10 66.17 8.72
N HIS A 184 43.80 65.92 8.50
CA HIS A 184 42.94 66.78 7.69
C HIS A 184 41.93 67.62 8.47
N SER A 185 41.78 67.39 9.78
CA SER A 185 40.73 68.01 10.59
C SER A 185 41.33 68.65 11.83
N SER A 186 41.05 69.94 12.07
CA SER A 186 41.52 70.64 13.27
C SER A 186 40.78 70.13 14.51
N ALA A 187 41.53 69.82 15.57
CA ALA A 187 40.97 69.43 16.86
C ALA A 187 40.62 70.65 17.72
N PHE A 188 39.51 70.57 18.45
CA PHE A 188 39.17 71.48 19.54
C PHE A 188 39.66 70.89 20.86
N MET A 189 40.45 71.66 21.62
CA MET A 189 40.98 71.23 22.92
C MET A 189 39.96 71.49 24.03
N GLN A 190 39.58 70.44 24.76
CA GLN A 190 38.77 70.57 25.96
C GLN A 190 39.59 71.11 27.15
N LYS A 191 38.92 71.69 28.16
CA LYS A 191 39.56 72.24 29.37
C LYS A 191 40.42 71.22 30.15
N ASN A 192 40.18 69.92 29.95
CA ASN A 192 40.94 68.81 30.54
C ASN A 192 42.13 68.34 29.67
N GLY A 193 42.44 69.04 28.57
CA GLY A 193 43.55 68.70 27.67
C GLY A 193 43.25 67.62 26.62
N ALA A 194 42.00 67.12 26.52
CA ALA A 194 41.64 66.13 25.51
C ALA A 194 41.27 66.78 24.16
N PRO A 195 41.87 66.36 23.03
CA PRO A 195 41.51 66.85 21.70
C PRO A 195 40.22 66.21 21.17
N VAL A 196 39.30 67.02 20.65
CA VAL A 196 38.03 66.57 20.04
C VAL A 196 37.98 66.98 18.57
N TYR A 197 37.78 66.00 17.69
CA TYR A 197 37.66 66.22 16.24
C TYR A 197 36.19 66.27 15.83
N LEU A 198 35.73 67.40 15.29
CA LEU A 198 34.33 67.58 14.85
C LEU A 198 34.04 67.00 13.45
N LYS A 199 35.07 66.88 12.60
CA LYS A 199 34.96 66.27 11.27
C LYS A 199 35.81 65.01 11.24
N LEU A 200 35.17 63.85 11.14
CA LEU A 200 35.83 62.55 11.13
C LEU A 200 35.96 62.05 9.69
N VAL A 201 37.17 61.61 9.31
CA VAL A 201 37.42 61.01 8.00
C VAL A 201 37.29 59.49 8.12
N ASN A 202 36.24 58.93 7.52
CA ASN A 202 36.02 57.48 7.47
C ASN A 202 36.93 56.81 6.43
N LYS A 203 37.28 55.53 6.65
CA LYS A 203 37.90 54.71 5.59
C LYS A 203 36.92 54.60 4.40
N LYS A 204 37.37 54.91 3.17
CA LYS A 204 36.53 54.83 1.96
C LYS A 204 36.03 53.40 1.73
N ARG A 205 34.83 53.28 1.14
CA ARG A 205 34.16 52.03 0.71
C ARG A 205 35.14 51.19 -0.13
N ILE A 206 35.54 50.03 0.39
CA ILE A 206 36.22 49.00 -0.39
C ILE A 206 35.19 48.45 -1.38
N VAL A 207 35.56 48.27 -2.66
CA VAL A 207 34.69 47.61 -3.65
C VAL A 207 34.33 46.24 -3.10
N ASN A 208 33.06 46.04 -2.81
CA ASN A 208 32.60 44.81 -2.18
C ASN A 208 32.14 43.83 -3.27
N TYR A 209 32.96 42.82 -3.54
CA TYR A 209 32.69 41.84 -4.57
C TYR A 209 31.48 40.94 -4.26
N GLU A 210 31.06 40.82 -2.99
CA GLU A 210 29.84 40.10 -2.59
C GLU A 210 28.59 40.94 -2.90
N GLU A 211 28.63 42.23 -2.58
CA GLU A 211 27.57 43.18 -2.96
C GLU A 211 27.39 43.23 -4.49
N GLU A 212 28.50 43.28 -5.22
CA GLU A 212 28.49 43.26 -6.67
C GLU A 212 27.90 41.96 -7.24
N LEU A 213 28.26 40.81 -6.66
CA LEU A 213 27.67 39.51 -7.02
C LEU A 213 26.16 39.49 -6.74
N PHE A 214 25.70 40.06 -5.62
CA PHE A 214 24.27 40.19 -5.32
C PHE A 214 23.54 41.11 -6.30
N VAL A 215 24.13 42.24 -6.69
CA VAL A 215 23.55 43.12 -7.73
C VAL A 215 23.35 42.35 -9.03
N ILE A 216 24.37 41.62 -9.50
CA ILE A 216 24.27 40.80 -10.73
C ILE A 216 23.17 39.74 -10.58
N TYR A 217 23.16 39.02 -9.46
CA TYR A 217 22.18 37.98 -9.17
C TYR A 217 20.74 38.50 -9.14
N TYR A 218 20.46 39.57 -8.38
CA TYR A 218 19.11 40.15 -8.31
C TYR A 218 18.70 40.82 -9.62
N SER A 219 19.65 41.31 -10.42
CA SER A 219 19.37 41.79 -11.79
C SER A 219 18.92 40.65 -12.70
N ILE A 220 19.52 39.45 -12.57
CA ILE A 220 19.04 38.24 -13.28
C ILE A 220 17.62 37.89 -12.81
N LEU A 221 17.36 37.89 -11.51
CA LEU A 221 16.01 37.60 -11.00
C LEU A 221 14.98 38.63 -11.47
N ASN A 222 15.32 39.92 -11.52
CA ASN A 222 14.45 40.96 -12.04
C ASN A 222 14.14 40.76 -13.52
N TYR A 223 15.17 40.49 -14.33
CA TYR A 223 15.01 40.13 -15.74
C TYR A 223 14.08 38.92 -15.91
N LEU A 224 14.26 37.88 -15.10
CA LEU A 224 13.40 36.69 -15.12
C LEU A 224 11.95 37.02 -14.73
N ASN A 225 11.75 37.87 -13.72
CA ASN A 225 10.42 38.29 -13.28
C ASN A 225 9.69 39.13 -14.35
N GLU A 226 10.41 40.05 -15.02
CA GLU A 226 9.84 40.94 -16.05
C GLU A 226 9.55 40.22 -17.36
N GLU A 227 10.50 39.44 -17.89
CA GLU A 227 10.38 38.80 -19.21
C GLU A 227 9.57 37.51 -19.18
N TYR A 228 9.71 36.72 -18.10
CA TYR A 228 9.09 35.38 -18.01
C TYR A 228 8.03 35.28 -16.90
N GLY A 229 7.74 36.36 -16.18
CA GLY A 229 6.66 36.42 -15.20
C GLY A 229 6.90 35.65 -13.90
N PHE A 230 8.14 35.23 -13.61
CA PHE A 230 8.48 34.62 -12.33
C PHE A 230 8.19 35.61 -11.18
N GLN A 231 7.69 35.13 -10.03
CA GLN A 231 7.41 35.98 -8.85
C GLN A 231 8.44 35.73 -7.76
N THR A 232 9.72 35.86 -8.11
CA THR A 232 10.79 35.67 -7.14
C THR A 232 10.94 36.96 -6.33
N PRO A 233 10.73 36.96 -5.00
CA PRO A 233 10.79 38.19 -4.24
C PRO A 233 12.22 38.72 -4.17
N ILE A 234 12.37 39.98 -4.54
CA ILE A 234 13.63 40.73 -4.50
C ILE A 234 13.59 41.57 -3.22
N ASN A 235 14.12 41.02 -2.14
CA ASN A 235 13.98 41.59 -0.80
C ASN A 235 15.11 42.57 -0.43
N ILE A 236 15.79 43.16 -1.42
CA ILE A 236 16.95 44.03 -1.18
C ILE A 236 16.88 45.28 -2.05
N GLN A 237 17.16 46.43 -1.44
CA GLN A 237 17.15 47.75 -2.07
C GLN A 237 18.47 48.05 -2.80
N TYR A 238 18.92 47.14 -3.67
CA TYR A 238 20.06 47.42 -4.55
C TYR A 238 19.59 48.12 -5.83
N GLU A 239 20.44 48.98 -6.39
CA GLU A 239 20.25 49.49 -7.74
C GLU A 239 20.56 48.38 -8.74
N LEU A 240 19.52 47.86 -9.39
CA LEU A 240 19.62 46.72 -10.30
C LEU A 240 20.03 47.16 -11.70
N ILE A 241 20.74 46.28 -12.40
CA ILE A 241 21.09 46.45 -13.81
C ILE A 241 19.86 46.08 -14.65
N THR A 242 19.25 47.05 -15.31
CA THR A 242 18.02 46.86 -16.09
C THR A 242 18.14 47.41 -17.52
N GLY A 243 17.13 47.13 -18.36
CA GLY A 243 17.01 47.71 -19.70
C GLY A 243 18.19 47.43 -20.63
N LYS A 244 18.73 48.48 -21.28
CA LYS A 244 19.80 48.35 -22.29
C LYS A 244 21.08 47.79 -21.70
N GLN A 245 21.43 48.18 -20.48
CA GLN A 245 22.63 47.69 -19.81
C GLN A 245 22.56 46.18 -19.56
N PHE A 246 21.41 45.67 -19.12
CA PHE A 246 21.25 44.23 -18.90
C PHE A 246 21.33 43.42 -20.22
N ARG A 247 20.84 43.99 -21.34
CA ARG A 247 21.01 43.37 -22.67
C ARG A 247 22.48 43.22 -23.09
N GLU A 248 23.34 44.16 -22.71
CA GLU A 248 24.79 44.06 -22.94
C GLU A 248 25.42 42.97 -22.06
N TYR A 249 24.92 42.82 -20.82
CA TYR A 249 25.29 41.71 -19.94
C TYR A 249 24.97 40.34 -20.55
N LEU A 250 23.79 40.17 -21.14
CA LEU A 250 23.38 38.94 -21.84
C LEU A 250 24.26 38.64 -23.07
N LYS A 251 24.75 39.68 -23.77
CA LYS A 251 25.63 39.56 -24.95
C LYS A 251 27.10 39.27 -24.63
N GLY A 252 27.43 38.95 -23.38
CA GLY A 252 28.75 38.47 -22.97
C GLY A 252 29.46 39.34 -21.92
N MET A 253 29.00 40.58 -21.67
CA MET A 253 29.59 41.43 -20.63
C MET A 253 29.43 40.83 -19.24
N GLY A 254 28.31 40.15 -18.96
CA GLY A 254 28.05 39.52 -17.67
C GLY A 254 29.05 38.40 -17.35
N LYS A 255 29.39 37.56 -18.34
CA LYS A 255 30.42 36.52 -18.24
C LYS A 255 31.79 37.12 -17.93
N MET A 256 32.18 38.16 -18.67
CA MET A 256 33.46 38.85 -18.45
C MET A 256 33.53 39.45 -17.05
N ARG A 257 32.45 40.10 -16.59
CA ARG A 257 32.39 40.73 -15.27
C ARG A 257 32.46 39.70 -14.14
N LEU A 258 31.75 38.58 -14.27
CA LEU A 258 31.81 37.48 -13.31
C LEU A 258 33.22 36.90 -13.21
N MET A 259 33.94 36.72 -14.32
CA MET A 259 35.33 36.27 -14.28
C MET A 259 36.26 37.25 -13.56
N GLN A 260 36.03 38.56 -13.66
CA GLN A 260 36.82 39.58 -12.97
C GLN A 260 36.65 39.55 -11.44
N ILE A 261 35.51 39.07 -10.95
CA ILE A 261 35.21 38.97 -9.52
C ILE A 261 35.41 37.55 -8.97
N LYS A 262 35.83 36.59 -9.81
CA LYS A 262 36.02 35.19 -9.43
C LYS A 262 37.01 35.04 -8.27
N TYR A 263 36.65 34.26 -7.25
CA TYR A 263 37.44 33.99 -6.03
C TYR A 263 37.71 35.20 -5.12
N LYS A 264 36.98 36.31 -5.26
CA LYS A 264 37.17 37.53 -4.44
C LYS A 264 36.17 37.68 -3.30
N TYR A 265 35.40 36.64 -3.01
CA TYR A 265 34.37 36.57 -1.96
C TYR A 265 34.65 35.39 -1.02
N PHE A 266 34.12 35.43 0.20
CA PHE A 266 34.67 34.66 1.34
C PHE A 266 33.89 33.39 1.70
N SER A 267 32.75 33.12 1.07
CA SER A 267 31.89 31.98 1.42
C SER A 267 31.69 30.98 0.27
N ASP A 268 31.59 29.70 0.61
CA ASP A 268 31.24 28.62 -0.33
C ASP A 268 29.88 28.84 -0.99
N MET A 269 28.95 29.48 -0.26
CA MET A 269 27.64 29.89 -0.77
C MET A 269 27.74 30.99 -1.84
N ALA A 270 28.68 31.93 -1.70
CA ALA A 270 28.94 32.94 -2.73
C ALA A 270 29.60 32.32 -3.98
N LEU A 271 30.46 31.31 -3.82
CA LEU A 271 31.01 30.55 -4.95
C LEU A 271 29.90 29.80 -5.71
N GLN A 272 28.99 29.15 -5.00
CA GLN A 272 27.83 28.51 -5.62
C GLN A 272 26.94 29.52 -6.37
N LEU A 273 26.68 30.68 -5.77
CA LEU A 273 25.90 31.75 -6.41
C LEU A 273 26.60 32.27 -7.67
N TRP A 274 27.92 32.45 -7.61
CA TRP A 274 28.72 32.82 -8.76
C TRP A 274 28.66 31.79 -9.88
N ASP A 275 28.77 30.50 -9.55
CA ASP A 275 28.67 29.41 -10.54
C ASP A 275 27.30 29.45 -11.25
N LEU A 276 26.21 29.73 -10.53
CA LEU A 276 24.86 29.86 -11.09
C LEU A 276 24.71 31.09 -11.99
N CYS A 277 25.18 32.26 -11.55
CA CYS A 277 25.15 33.48 -12.36
C CYS A 277 26.02 33.35 -13.62
N TYR A 278 27.18 32.71 -13.49
CA TYR A 278 28.09 32.45 -14.60
C TYR A 278 27.47 31.49 -15.60
N ALA A 279 26.87 30.40 -15.10
CA ALA A 279 26.11 29.44 -15.87
C ALA A 279 25.01 30.11 -16.72
N PHE A 280 24.27 31.05 -16.13
CA PHE A 280 23.21 31.79 -16.81
C PHE A 280 23.75 32.59 -17.99
N PHE A 281 24.75 33.46 -17.76
CA PHE A 281 25.30 34.28 -18.85
C PHE A 281 26.06 33.47 -19.90
N GLU A 282 26.78 32.40 -19.51
CA GLU A 282 27.46 31.49 -20.44
C GLU A 282 26.45 30.82 -21.38
N ASN A 283 25.33 30.32 -20.86
CA ASN A 283 24.31 29.68 -21.70
C ASN A 283 23.56 30.70 -22.56
N SER A 284 23.14 31.85 -22.01
CA SER A 284 22.49 32.90 -22.80
C SER A 284 23.38 33.39 -23.95
N TYR A 285 24.69 33.52 -23.71
CA TYR A 285 25.67 33.91 -24.71
C TYR A 285 25.88 32.83 -25.79
N ARG A 286 26.01 31.55 -25.39
CA ARG A 286 26.17 30.43 -26.34
C ARG A 286 24.95 30.27 -27.23
N ILE A 287 23.76 30.38 -26.64
CA ILE A 287 22.48 30.40 -27.34
C ILE A 287 22.42 31.56 -28.35
N ALA A 288 22.88 32.75 -27.96
CA ALA A 288 22.87 33.92 -28.84
C ALA A 288 23.84 33.80 -30.04
N ILE A 289 24.92 33.03 -29.91
CA ILE A 289 25.98 32.91 -30.93
C ILE A 289 25.80 31.70 -31.85
N ASN A 290 25.32 30.58 -31.32
CA ASN A 290 25.19 29.36 -32.09
C ASN A 290 23.76 29.20 -32.61
N ALA A 291 23.54 29.55 -33.88
CA ALA A 291 22.26 29.39 -34.57
C ALA A 291 21.77 27.92 -34.67
N HIS A 292 22.63 26.94 -34.38
CA HIS A 292 22.31 25.51 -34.38
C HIS A 292 22.30 24.89 -32.96
N ALA A 293 22.41 25.69 -31.90
CA ALA A 293 22.34 25.18 -30.53
C ALA A 293 20.92 24.68 -30.22
N GLN A 294 20.72 23.38 -30.32
CA GLN A 294 19.48 22.70 -29.94
C GLN A 294 19.60 22.12 -28.54
N GLU A 295 18.66 22.51 -27.68
CA GLU A 295 18.45 21.94 -26.35
C GLU A 295 17.00 21.50 -26.23
N TYR A 296 16.78 20.27 -25.77
CA TYR A 296 15.42 19.75 -25.57
C TYR A 296 15.37 18.61 -24.56
N ILE A 297 14.20 18.52 -23.91
CA ILE A 297 13.73 17.33 -23.21
C ILE A 297 12.27 17.10 -23.62
N LEU A 298 12.03 16.04 -24.38
CA LEU A 298 10.73 15.75 -24.96
C LEU A 298 10.35 14.30 -24.67
N ALA A 299 9.20 14.07 -24.04
CA ALA A 299 8.61 12.74 -23.97
C ALA A 299 7.99 12.39 -25.32
N LYS A 300 8.40 11.26 -25.92
CA LYS A 300 7.76 10.66 -27.10
C LYS A 300 6.40 10.04 -26.77
N SER A 301 6.26 9.55 -25.55
CA SER A 301 5.02 8.97 -25.03
C SER A 301 4.86 9.46 -23.61
N PHE A 302 4.00 10.46 -23.43
CA PHE A 302 3.71 10.98 -22.11
C PHE A 302 2.87 10.00 -21.28
N ASN A 303 2.16 9.05 -21.93
CA ASN A 303 1.49 7.93 -21.25
C ASN A 303 2.44 7.16 -20.31
N VAL A 304 3.62 6.79 -20.82
CA VAL A 304 4.63 6.05 -20.04
C VAL A 304 5.18 6.90 -18.88
N VAL A 305 5.34 8.20 -19.10
CA VAL A 305 5.75 9.12 -18.03
C VAL A 305 4.66 9.20 -16.96
N PHE A 306 3.39 9.30 -17.36
CA PHE A 306 2.26 9.33 -16.44
C PHE A 306 2.13 8.05 -15.63
N GLU A 307 2.23 6.88 -16.27
CA GLU A 307 2.27 5.58 -15.61
C GLU A 307 3.38 5.54 -14.54
N ALA A 308 4.61 5.95 -14.89
CA ALA A 308 5.70 5.99 -13.93
C ALA A 308 5.50 7.02 -12.80
N MET A 309 4.79 8.13 -13.04
CA MET A 309 4.42 9.07 -11.97
C MET A 309 3.45 8.43 -10.99
N ILE A 310 2.44 7.72 -11.48
CA ILE A 310 1.45 7.04 -10.64
C ILE A 310 2.10 5.87 -9.86
N ASP A 311 2.93 5.07 -10.51
CA ASP A 311 3.62 3.96 -9.88
C ASP A 311 4.57 4.43 -8.75
N ASP A 312 5.33 5.51 -8.98
CA ASP A 312 6.19 6.10 -7.93
C ASP A 312 5.36 6.60 -6.72
N LEU A 313 4.18 7.18 -6.97
CA LEU A 313 3.34 7.79 -5.95
C LEU A 313 2.43 6.82 -5.21
N ILE A 314 2.02 5.71 -5.84
CA ILE A 314 1.02 4.77 -5.29
C ILE A 314 1.56 3.34 -5.26
N GLY A 315 2.18 2.90 -6.36
CA GLY A 315 2.71 1.55 -6.55
C GLY A 315 3.96 1.25 -5.72
N THR A 316 4.48 0.05 -5.94
CA THR A 316 5.76 -0.43 -5.39
C THR A 316 6.75 -0.52 -6.55
N PRO A 317 7.99 -0.03 -6.40
CA PRO A 317 8.96 -0.09 -7.48
C PRO A 317 9.09 -1.50 -8.05
N HIS A 318 9.02 -1.65 -9.38
CA HIS A 318 9.13 -2.97 -10.04
C HIS A 318 10.43 -3.71 -9.69
N SER A 319 11.48 -3.02 -9.24
CA SER A 319 12.71 -3.66 -8.74
C SER A 319 12.50 -4.53 -7.50
N ASN A 320 11.44 -4.26 -6.74
CA ASN A 320 11.09 -4.95 -5.50
C ASN A 320 9.93 -5.92 -5.70
N ILE A 321 9.47 -6.09 -6.94
CA ILE A 321 8.40 -7.01 -7.32
C ILE A 321 9.04 -8.18 -8.10
N PRO A 322 8.66 -9.44 -7.81
CA PRO A 322 9.09 -10.58 -8.60
C PRO A 322 8.80 -10.39 -10.08
N LYS A 323 9.78 -10.72 -10.94
CA LYS A 323 9.64 -10.53 -12.38
C LYS A 323 8.40 -11.21 -12.95
N GLY A 324 8.12 -12.46 -12.54
CA GLY A 324 6.94 -13.19 -13.02
C GLY A 324 5.59 -12.64 -12.55
N LEU A 325 5.58 -11.79 -11.52
CA LEU A 325 4.38 -11.16 -10.98
C LEU A 325 4.07 -9.84 -11.71
N ALA A 326 5.10 -9.02 -11.95
CA ALA A 326 4.98 -7.77 -12.70
C ALA A 326 4.92 -7.99 -14.22
N ASP A 327 5.87 -8.77 -14.75
CA ASP A 327 5.99 -9.15 -16.17
C ASP A 327 5.44 -10.56 -16.34
N GLN A 328 4.20 -10.63 -16.79
CA GLN A 328 3.43 -11.87 -16.87
C GLN A 328 3.88 -12.72 -18.07
N SER A 329 3.76 -14.05 -17.96
CA SER A 329 4.23 -14.99 -18.99
C SER A 329 3.50 -14.86 -20.35
N ASP A 330 2.35 -14.18 -20.38
CA ASP A 330 1.62 -13.85 -21.61
C ASP A 330 2.17 -12.59 -22.33
N GLY A 331 3.29 -12.05 -21.84
CA GLY A 331 3.97 -10.87 -22.38
C GLY A 331 3.35 -9.55 -21.95
N LYS A 332 2.38 -9.56 -21.04
CA LYS A 332 1.78 -8.34 -20.48
C LYS A 332 2.49 -7.90 -19.21
N ARG A 333 2.37 -6.61 -18.91
CA ARG A 333 2.93 -5.99 -17.71
C ARG A 333 1.83 -5.33 -16.90
N VAL A 334 1.86 -5.55 -15.59
CA VAL A 334 0.99 -4.85 -14.64
C VAL A 334 1.60 -3.48 -14.34
N ASP A 335 0.85 -2.42 -14.57
CA ASP A 335 1.34 -1.04 -14.45
C ASP A 335 1.56 -0.67 -12.98
N HIS A 336 0.54 -0.85 -12.14
CA HIS A 336 0.60 -0.53 -10.70
C HIS A 336 0.35 -1.78 -9.89
N LEU A 337 1.31 -2.13 -9.03
CA LEU A 337 1.19 -3.24 -8.09
C LEU A 337 1.77 -2.86 -6.73
N TYR A 338 1.07 -3.23 -5.66
CA TYR A 338 1.62 -3.17 -4.32
C TYR A 338 0.96 -4.20 -3.39
N THR A 339 1.58 -4.45 -2.24
CA THR A 339 0.99 -5.24 -1.16
C THR A 339 0.47 -4.31 -0.07
N ASP A 340 -0.67 -4.67 0.50
CA ASP A 340 -1.30 -3.99 1.64
C ASP A 340 -2.27 -4.96 2.33
N LEU A 341 -2.83 -4.57 3.48
CA LEU A 341 -3.73 -5.39 4.28
C LEU A 341 -4.94 -5.88 3.48
N ALA A 342 -5.30 -7.15 3.69
CA ALA A 342 -6.49 -7.76 3.09
C ALA A 342 -7.77 -6.98 3.43
N LEU A 343 -8.76 -7.03 2.54
CA LEU A 343 -10.02 -6.31 2.76
C LEU A 343 -10.78 -6.83 3.98
N THR A 344 -10.60 -8.12 4.33
CA THR A 344 -11.18 -8.76 5.51
C THR A 344 -10.44 -8.41 6.81
N SER A 345 -9.16 -8.02 6.74
CA SER A 345 -8.30 -7.82 7.92
C SER A 345 -8.45 -6.43 8.53
N ASN A 346 -8.40 -6.33 9.86
CA ASN A 346 -8.39 -5.03 10.54
C ASN A 346 -6.98 -4.40 10.56
N ASP A 347 -6.87 -3.12 10.95
CA ASP A 347 -5.59 -2.40 11.00
C ASP A 347 -4.62 -2.89 12.10
N GLU A 348 -5.11 -3.60 13.12
CA GLU A 348 -4.33 -4.17 14.22
C GLU A 348 -3.80 -5.59 13.88
N GLN A 349 -4.42 -6.27 12.92
CA GLN A 349 -4.07 -7.59 12.39
C GLN A 349 -3.03 -7.43 11.28
N ALA A 350 -1.77 -7.20 11.66
CA ALA A 350 -0.67 -6.88 10.75
C ALA A 350 -0.20 -8.05 9.85
N ASN A 351 -0.84 -9.22 9.91
CA ASN A 351 -0.23 -10.47 9.41
C ASN A 351 -0.80 -10.97 8.08
N ARG A 352 -1.78 -10.30 7.47
CA ARG A 352 -2.39 -10.77 6.21
C ARG A 352 -2.47 -9.66 5.17
N GLU A 353 -1.60 -9.77 4.18
CA GLU A 353 -1.56 -8.86 3.03
C GLU A 353 -2.14 -9.53 1.78
N VAL A 354 -2.62 -8.70 0.85
CA VAL A 354 -3.02 -9.09 -0.50
C VAL A 354 -2.38 -8.16 -1.52
N TYR A 355 -2.42 -8.56 -2.79
CA TYR A 355 -2.00 -7.71 -3.89
C TYR A 355 -3.10 -6.71 -4.23
N TYR A 356 -2.72 -5.44 -4.36
CA TYR A 356 -3.52 -4.40 -4.96
C TYR A 356 -2.96 -4.13 -6.35
N ILE A 357 -3.84 -4.21 -7.35
CA ILE A 357 -3.44 -4.08 -8.75
C ILE A 357 -4.22 -2.96 -9.43
N GLY A 358 -3.55 -2.25 -10.31
CA GLY A 358 -4.21 -1.19 -11.05
C GLY A 358 -3.56 -0.83 -12.37
N ASP A 359 -4.33 -0.07 -13.13
CA ASP A 359 -3.93 0.55 -14.38
C ASP A 359 -4.18 2.07 -14.29
N SER A 360 -3.41 2.85 -15.03
CA SER A 360 -3.63 4.27 -15.20
C SER A 360 -3.69 4.62 -16.67
N LYS A 361 -4.57 5.54 -17.04
CA LYS A 361 -4.57 6.09 -18.40
C LYS A 361 -4.59 7.60 -18.41
N TYR A 362 -3.93 8.12 -19.42
CA TYR A 362 -3.71 9.52 -19.65
C TYR A 362 -4.58 9.99 -20.82
N TYR A 363 -5.76 10.53 -20.48
CA TYR A 363 -6.75 11.03 -21.44
C TYR A 363 -6.91 12.55 -21.34
N LYS A 364 -7.64 13.13 -22.32
CA LYS A 364 -8.18 14.49 -22.23
C LYS A 364 -9.17 14.57 -21.07
N ASN A 365 -9.35 15.76 -20.51
CA ASN A 365 -10.18 15.94 -19.33
C ASN A 365 -11.65 15.56 -19.61
N GLY A 366 -12.19 14.61 -18.85
CA GLY A 366 -13.59 14.16 -18.94
C GLY A 366 -13.87 13.03 -19.94
N HIS A 367 -12.84 12.38 -20.51
CA HIS A 367 -13.05 11.23 -21.39
C HIS A 367 -13.34 9.95 -20.57
N PRO A 368 -14.39 9.17 -20.91
CA PRO A 368 -14.71 7.93 -20.21
C PRO A 368 -13.72 6.81 -20.55
N LEU A 369 -13.73 5.78 -19.70
CA LEU A 369 -12.94 4.56 -19.90
C LEU A 369 -13.53 3.65 -20.98
N THR A 370 -12.64 3.00 -21.73
CA THR A 370 -13.02 2.01 -22.73
C THR A 370 -13.24 0.64 -22.09
N SER A 371 -14.16 -0.13 -22.66
CA SER A 371 -14.40 -1.53 -22.26
C SER A 371 -13.13 -2.38 -22.34
N GLU A 372 -12.28 -2.15 -23.35
CA GLU A 372 -11.00 -2.85 -23.50
C GLU A 372 -10.07 -2.69 -22.29
N SER A 373 -10.03 -1.51 -21.68
CA SER A 373 -9.19 -1.23 -20.51
C SER A 373 -9.68 -2.02 -19.30
N ILE A 374 -11.00 -2.11 -19.13
CA ILE A 374 -11.65 -2.88 -18.07
C ILE A 374 -11.32 -4.38 -18.20
N TYR A 375 -11.45 -4.95 -19.41
CA TYR A 375 -11.15 -6.38 -19.63
C TYR A 375 -9.67 -6.71 -19.48
N LYS A 376 -8.77 -5.80 -19.85
CA LYS A 376 -7.33 -5.96 -19.59
C LYS A 376 -7.05 -6.08 -18.10
N GLN A 377 -7.67 -5.24 -17.28
CA GLN A 377 -7.49 -5.28 -15.83
C GLN A 377 -7.92 -6.61 -15.20
N TYR A 378 -9.08 -7.16 -15.60
CA TYR A 378 -9.49 -8.48 -15.12
C TYR A 378 -8.52 -9.60 -15.52
N THR A 379 -7.89 -9.47 -16.68
CA THR A 379 -6.85 -10.43 -17.12
C THR A 379 -5.62 -10.34 -16.23
N TYR A 380 -5.19 -9.12 -15.87
CA TYR A 380 -4.08 -8.93 -14.93
C TYR A 380 -4.36 -9.58 -13.57
N ALA A 381 -5.58 -9.40 -13.05
CA ALA A 381 -5.98 -10.00 -11.79
C ALA A 381 -5.90 -11.52 -11.79
N ARG A 382 -6.48 -12.16 -12.83
CA ARG A 382 -6.41 -13.62 -12.97
C ARG A 382 -4.98 -14.14 -13.05
N ASN A 383 -4.13 -13.45 -13.80
CA ASN A 383 -2.72 -13.82 -13.94
C ASN A 383 -1.95 -13.67 -12.61
N VAL A 384 -2.25 -12.64 -11.82
CA VAL A 384 -1.67 -12.45 -10.46
C VAL A 384 -2.08 -13.58 -9.53
N ILE A 385 -3.37 -13.95 -9.51
CA ILE A 385 -3.85 -15.09 -8.71
C ILE A 385 -3.15 -16.38 -9.15
N GLN A 386 -3.08 -16.64 -10.46
CA GLN A 386 -2.42 -17.83 -10.99
C GLN A 386 -0.92 -17.86 -10.65
N TRP A 387 -0.23 -16.72 -10.70
CA TRP A 387 1.16 -16.62 -10.30
C TRP A 387 1.35 -17.00 -8.81
N ASN A 388 0.49 -16.49 -7.93
CA ASN A 388 0.54 -16.80 -6.49
C ASN A 388 0.30 -18.29 -6.22
N ILE A 389 -0.73 -18.89 -6.85
CA ILE A 389 -0.98 -20.35 -6.79
C ILE A 389 0.27 -21.11 -7.22
N ASN A 390 0.83 -20.75 -8.39
CA ASN A 390 2.00 -21.44 -8.92
C ASN A 390 3.19 -21.31 -7.96
N LEU A 391 3.40 -20.17 -7.30
CA LEU A 391 4.53 -19.97 -6.38
C LEU A 391 4.57 -21.03 -5.26
N PHE A 392 3.42 -21.46 -4.77
CA PHE A 392 3.29 -22.39 -3.65
C PHE A 392 2.95 -23.83 -4.04
N LEU A 393 2.30 -24.05 -5.19
CA LEU A 393 1.76 -25.36 -5.59
C LEU A 393 2.46 -26.00 -6.81
N SER A 394 3.34 -25.29 -7.53
CA SER A 394 3.96 -25.83 -8.74
C SER A 394 5.04 -26.88 -8.45
N ASP A 395 5.05 -27.97 -9.21
CA ASP A 395 6.17 -28.91 -9.26
C ASP A 395 7.45 -28.22 -9.77
N GLU A 396 8.49 -28.22 -8.94
CA GLU A 396 9.76 -27.54 -9.21
C GLU A 396 10.58 -28.23 -10.30
N THR A 397 10.22 -29.46 -10.71
CA THR A 397 10.94 -30.21 -11.75
C THR A 397 10.82 -29.60 -13.16
N ALA A 398 9.83 -28.72 -13.38
CA ALA A 398 9.60 -28.04 -14.66
C ALA A 398 10.49 -26.80 -14.89
N PHE A 399 11.27 -26.37 -13.89
CA PHE A 399 12.05 -25.14 -13.93
C PHE A 399 13.56 -25.42 -13.92
N ASP A 400 14.33 -24.55 -14.56
CA ASP A 400 15.79 -24.62 -14.51
C ASP A 400 16.34 -24.23 -13.12
N ASP A 401 17.63 -24.47 -12.88
CA ASP A 401 18.26 -24.23 -11.57
C ASP A 401 18.16 -22.76 -11.13
N LYS A 402 18.22 -21.82 -12.08
CA LYS A 402 18.19 -20.39 -11.80
C LYS A 402 16.78 -19.93 -11.46
N ASP A 403 15.78 -20.43 -12.17
CA ASP A 403 14.38 -20.16 -11.90
C ASP A 403 13.94 -20.78 -10.58
N ARG A 404 14.44 -21.98 -10.24
CA ARG A 404 14.23 -22.57 -8.91
C ARG A 404 14.79 -21.70 -7.80
N GLU A 405 16.02 -21.19 -7.93
CA GLU A 405 16.62 -20.31 -6.92
C GLU A 405 15.84 -18.99 -6.76
N ASN A 406 15.40 -18.38 -7.87
CA ASN A 406 14.59 -17.16 -7.83
C ASN A 406 13.23 -17.41 -7.17
N ARG A 407 12.55 -18.50 -7.53
CA ARG A 407 11.26 -18.86 -6.92
C ARG A 407 11.39 -19.17 -5.43
N ALA A 408 12.49 -19.76 -4.99
CA ALA A 408 12.73 -19.97 -3.56
C ALA A 408 12.87 -18.64 -2.80
N LYS A 409 13.56 -17.65 -3.38
CA LYS A 409 13.66 -16.28 -2.82
C LYS A 409 12.31 -15.56 -2.82
N ASP A 410 11.55 -15.69 -3.90
CA ASP A 410 10.21 -15.11 -4.01
C ASP A 410 9.27 -15.75 -2.98
N ARG A 411 9.33 -17.08 -2.80
CA ARG A 411 8.53 -17.80 -1.80
C ARG A 411 8.84 -17.33 -0.40
N GLU A 412 10.10 -17.11 -0.05
CA GLU A 412 10.47 -16.56 1.27
C GLU A 412 9.99 -15.11 1.44
N SER A 413 10.10 -14.29 0.39
CA SER A 413 9.74 -12.86 0.44
C SER A 413 8.22 -12.64 0.50
N PHE A 414 7.43 -13.55 -0.06
CA PHE A 414 5.97 -13.45 -0.19
C PHE A 414 5.22 -14.55 0.56
N LYS A 415 5.88 -15.26 1.48
CA LYS A 415 5.28 -16.37 2.26
C LYS A 415 4.03 -15.97 3.04
N ASP A 416 3.88 -14.69 3.37
CA ASP A 416 2.76 -14.20 4.16
C ASP A 416 1.55 -13.81 3.27
N ILE A 417 1.68 -13.91 1.94
CA ILE A 417 0.62 -13.57 0.97
C ILE A 417 0.09 -14.84 0.30
N HIS A 418 -0.86 -15.49 0.96
CA HIS A 418 -1.59 -16.64 0.44
C HIS A 418 -3.01 -16.22 0.05
N LEU A 419 -3.27 -16.15 -1.26
CA LEU A 419 -4.58 -15.75 -1.77
C LEU A 419 -5.63 -16.84 -1.61
N GLN A 420 -5.24 -18.11 -1.74
CA GLN A 420 -6.15 -19.25 -1.62
C GLN A 420 -6.05 -19.86 -0.22
N ASP A 421 -7.20 -20.14 0.40
CA ASP A 421 -7.27 -20.98 1.59
C ASP A 421 -7.23 -22.46 1.20
N THR A 422 -6.04 -23.06 1.14
CA THR A 422 -5.87 -24.48 0.78
C THR A 422 -6.27 -25.45 1.90
N GLY A 423 -6.62 -24.97 3.09
CA GLY A 423 -6.87 -25.81 4.27
C GLY A 423 -8.33 -26.19 4.47
N ALA A 424 -9.22 -25.19 4.45
CA ALA A 424 -10.62 -25.37 4.88
C ALA A 424 -11.65 -25.11 3.78
N THR A 425 -11.56 -23.99 3.06
CA THR A 425 -12.65 -23.57 2.15
C THR A 425 -12.32 -23.60 0.67
N GLU A 426 -11.03 -23.65 0.29
CA GLU A 426 -10.53 -23.37 -1.08
C GLU A 426 -10.98 -22.01 -1.65
N GLY A 427 -11.50 -21.13 -0.81
CA GLY A 427 -11.89 -19.78 -1.17
C GLY A 427 -10.67 -18.89 -1.41
N TYR A 428 -10.90 -17.80 -2.13
CA TYR A 428 -9.88 -16.83 -2.49
C TYR A 428 -10.13 -15.50 -1.77
N ASP A 429 -9.05 -14.89 -1.29
CA ASP A 429 -9.09 -13.51 -0.80
C ASP A 429 -9.42 -12.55 -1.94
N VAL A 430 -10.14 -11.48 -1.61
CA VAL A 430 -10.58 -10.52 -2.62
C VAL A 430 -9.42 -9.62 -3.00
N ILE A 431 -8.95 -9.74 -4.24
CA ILE A 431 -7.93 -8.85 -4.81
C ILE A 431 -8.57 -7.51 -5.19
N PRO A 432 -8.13 -6.39 -4.60
CA PRO A 432 -8.64 -5.08 -4.95
C PRO A 432 -8.05 -4.62 -6.30
N ASN A 433 -8.93 -4.31 -7.25
CA ASN A 433 -8.53 -3.73 -8.54
C ASN A 433 -8.98 -2.27 -8.61
N PHE A 434 -8.08 -1.40 -9.06
CA PHE A 434 -8.38 0.00 -9.23
C PHE A 434 -7.92 0.53 -10.58
N PHE A 435 -8.57 1.60 -11.02
CA PHE A 435 -8.20 2.32 -12.22
C PHE A 435 -8.04 3.80 -11.92
N ILE A 436 -6.99 4.44 -12.46
CA ILE A 436 -6.71 5.86 -12.23
C ILE A 436 -6.74 6.66 -13.53
N SER A 437 -7.58 7.70 -13.54
CA SER A 437 -7.62 8.75 -14.57
C SER A 437 -7.16 10.09 -14.02
N GLY A 438 -6.48 10.89 -14.84
CA GLY A 438 -6.11 12.27 -14.48
C GLY A 438 -7.23 13.26 -14.81
N PHE A 439 -7.52 14.19 -13.90
CA PHE A 439 -8.39 15.35 -14.17
C PHE A 439 -7.72 16.66 -13.77
N VAL A 440 -8.25 17.78 -14.26
CA VAL A 440 -7.81 19.13 -13.91
C VAL A 440 -9.01 19.93 -13.41
N TYR A 441 -8.84 20.64 -12.30
CA TYR A 441 -9.84 21.58 -11.78
C TYR A 441 -9.93 22.82 -12.67
N ASP A 442 -11.14 23.36 -12.81
CA ASP A 442 -11.38 24.56 -13.63
C ASP A 442 -10.62 25.79 -13.13
N ASP A 443 -10.28 25.85 -11.84
CA ASP A 443 -9.48 26.93 -11.26
C ASP A 443 -7.98 26.60 -11.15
N HIS A 444 -7.55 25.52 -11.80
CA HIS A 444 -6.15 25.10 -11.93
C HIS A 444 -5.40 24.94 -10.60
N ARG A 445 -6.12 24.65 -9.51
CA ARG A 445 -5.49 24.46 -8.19
C ARG A 445 -4.63 23.19 -8.17
N TYR A 446 -3.38 23.34 -7.72
CA TYR A 446 -2.46 22.22 -7.57
C TYR A 446 -2.79 21.34 -6.37
N ASN A 447 -3.36 21.89 -5.30
CA ASN A 447 -3.62 21.12 -4.08
C ASN A 447 -5.03 21.41 -3.56
N ALA A 448 -5.85 20.37 -3.46
CA ALA A 448 -7.20 20.38 -2.93
C ALA A 448 -7.35 19.54 -1.64
N GLY A 449 -6.24 19.21 -0.96
CA GLY A 449 -6.24 18.33 0.20
C GLY A 449 -6.70 16.92 -0.16
N ASP A 450 -7.66 16.39 0.59
CA ASP A 450 -8.20 15.04 0.38
C ASP A 450 -8.92 14.88 -0.96
N LYS A 451 -9.36 15.99 -1.59
CA LYS A 451 -10.03 15.97 -2.90
C LYS A 451 -9.06 15.82 -4.08
N ASN A 452 -7.75 15.77 -3.84
CA ASN A 452 -6.77 15.50 -4.89
C ASN A 452 -6.92 14.10 -5.49
N ILE A 453 -7.63 13.20 -4.82
CA ILE A 453 -8.11 11.94 -5.37
C ILE A 453 -9.59 11.80 -5.04
N ARG A 454 -10.40 11.30 -5.97
CA ARG A 454 -11.83 11.12 -5.76
C ARG A 454 -12.36 9.90 -6.52
N LYS A 455 -13.50 9.38 -6.07
CA LYS A 455 -14.29 8.39 -6.81
C LYS A 455 -14.69 8.97 -8.17
N HIS A 456 -14.55 8.18 -9.23
CA HIS A 456 -15.06 8.55 -10.55
C HIS A 456 -16.56 8.24 -10.61
N TYR A 457 -17.40 9.22 -10.92
CA TYR A 457 -18.86 9.03 -10.95
C TYR A 457 -19.40 8.97 -12.37
N ASN A 458 -20.36 8.09 -12.62
CA ASN A 458 -21.07 8.02 -13.90
C ASN A 458 -22.05 9.21 -14.06
N GLY A 459 -22.68 9.33 -15.23
CA GLY A 459 -23.68 10.36 -15.50
C GLY A 459 -24.95 10.32 -14.62
N LYS A 460 -25.09 9.30 -13.76
CA LYS A 460 -26.18 9.16 -12.77
C LYS A 460 -25.74 9.50 -11.33
N GLY A 461 -24.47 9.85 -11.12
CA GLY A 461 -23.92 10.16 -9.80
C GLY A 461 -23.55 8.93 -8.97
N GLU A 462 -23.42 7.75 -9.58
CA GLU A 462 -22.97 6.52 -8.93
C GLU A 462 -21.47 6.30 -9.18
N HIS A 463 -20.74 5.79 -8.18
CA HIS A 463 -19.32 5.48 -8.33
C HIS A 463 -19.14 4.38 -9.39
N CYS A 464 -18.33 4.64 -10.40
CA CYS A 464 -18.01 3.70 -11.45
C CYS A 464 -17.21 2.52 -10.89
N THR A 465 -17.93 1.50 -10.44
CA THR A 465 -17.39 0.18 -10.10
C THR A 465 -18.01 -0.84 -11.04
N THR A 466 -17.17 -1.67 -11.65
CA THR A 466 -17.62 -2.84 -12.39
C THR A 466 -17.19 -4.10 -11.67
N VAL A 467 -18.06 -5.10 -11.65
CA VAL A 467 -17.77 -6.41 -11.05
C VAL A 467 -17.83 -7.45 -12.15
N SER A 468 -16.79 -8.28 -12.26
CA SER A 468 -16.82 -9.52 -13.03
C SER A 468 -16.99 -10.67 -12.05
N TYR A 469 -17.90 -11.59 -12.32
CA TYR A 469 -18.06 -12.82 -11.56
C TYR A 469 -18.44 -13.97 -12.50
N GLN A 470 -18.04 -15.19 -12.16
CA GLN A 470 -18.64 -16.40 -12.72
C GLN A 470 -19.90 -16.80 -11.95
N PHE A 471 -19.87 -16.65 -10.62
CA PHE A 471 -20.97 -16.98 -9.71
C PHE A 471 -21.37 -15.75 -8.88
N PRO A 472 -22.54 -15.14 -9.13
CA PRO A 472 -22.94 -13.87 -8.49
C PRO A 472 -23.08 -13.93 -6.96
N ASP A 473 -23.18 -15.12 -6.38
CA ASP A 473 -23.32 -15.36 -4.93
C ASP A 473 -22.01 -15.67 -4.22
N ARG A 474 -20.88 -15.71 -4.93
CA ARG A 474 -19.59 -16.10 -4.36
C ARG A 474 -18.63 -14.92 -4.32
N LEU A 475 -18.49 -14.27 -3.17
CA LEU A 475 -17.55 -13.18 -2.98
C LEU A 475 -16.09 -13.66 -3.02
N PHE A 476 -15.81 -14.77 -2.34
CA PHE A 476 -14.48 -15.34 -2.14
C PHE A 476 -14.13 -16.35 -3.25
N ASP A 477 -14.56 -16.07 -4.48
CA ASP A 477 -14.25 -16.88 -5.65
C ASP A 477 -13.14 -16.18 -6.45
N ARG A 478 -12.24 -16.98 -7.02
CA ARG A 478 -11.13 -16.50 -7.86
C ARG A 478 -11.60 -15.59 -8.99
N ASP A 479 -12.78 -15.86 -9.55
CA ASP A 479 -13.33 -15.15 -10.70
C ASP A 479 -14.25 -13.97 -10.30
N THR A 480 -14.37 -13.66 -9.00
CA THR A 480 -15.07 -12.48 -8.48
C THR A 480 -14.11 -11.31 -8.30
N LEU A 481 -14.13 -10.39 -9.27
CA LEU A 481 -13.17 -9.29 -9.40
C LEU A 481 -13.89 -7.94 -9.40
N PHE A 482 -13.60 -7.11 -8.40
CA PHE A 482 -14.08 -5.73 -8.31
C PHE A 482 -13.08 -4.78 -8.93
N LEU A 483 -13.54 -3.91 -9.84
CA LEU A 483 -12.76 -2.84 -10.42
C LEU A 483 -13.40 -1.48 -10.12
N SER A 484 -12.74 -0.69 -9.28
CA SER A 484 -13.18 0.65 -8.89
C SER A 484 -12.39 1.73 -9.61
N GLN A 485 -13.06 2.75 -10.14
CA GLN A 485 -12.43 3.85 -10.88
C GLN A 485 -12.25 5.10 -10.02
N TYR A 486 -11.09 5.74 -10.14
CA TYR A 486 -10.71 6.93 -9.38
C TYR A 486 -10.11 8.00 -10.29
N ASP A 487 -10.40 9.25 -9.96
CA ASP A 487 -9.87 10.42 -10.61
C ASP A 487 -8.84 11.10 -9.71
N VAL A 488 -7.64 11.35 -10.24
CA VAL A 488 -6.57 12.06 -9.55
C VAL A 488 -6.34 13.45 -10.15
N ASN A 489 -6.14 14.45 -9.29
CA ASN A 489 -5.77 15.79 -9.72
C ASN A 489 -4.39 15.72 -10.39
N PHE A 490 -4.38 15.81 -11.72
CA PHE A 490 -3.19 15.67 -12.54
C PHE A 490 -2.12 16.70 -12.15
N LEU A 491 -2.54 17.95 -11.88
CA LEU A 491 -1.63 19.01 -11.46
C LEU A 491 -0.92 18.65 -10.14
N TYR A 492 -1.65 18.08 -9.19
CA TYR A 492 -1.10 17.64 -7.91
C TYR A 492 -0.08 16.52 -8.06
N VAL A 493 -0.41 15.47 -8.82
CA VAL A 493 0.49 14.34 -9.11
C VAL A 493 1.78 14.83 -9.76
N LEU A 494 1.65 15.66 -10.80
CA LEU A 494 2.79 16.23 -11.50
C LEU A 494 3.69 17.02 -10.54
N PHE A 495 3.09 17.89 -9.73
CA PHE A 495 3.79 18.71 -8.76
C PHE A 495 4.51 17.88 -7.70
N LEU A 496 3.82 16.90 -7.11
CA LEU A 496 4.35 16.04 -6.06
C LEU A 496 5.52 15.19 -6.58
N TYR A 497 5.35 14.62 -7.78
CA TYR A 497 6.39 13.85 -8.45
C TYR A 497 7.61 14.72 -8.77
N ALA A 498 7.40 15.87 -9.41
CA ALA A 498 8.45 16.78 -9.84
C ALA A 498 9.25 17.43 -8.69
N ARG A 499 8.63 17.63 -7.51
CA ARG A 499 9.34 18.08 -6.30
C ARG A 499 10.30 17.03 -5.76
N ASN A 500 10.04 15.76 -6.04
CA ASN A 500 10.85 14.61 -5.67
C ASN A 500 11.24 14.57 -4.17
N LYS A 501 10.28 14.87 -3.29
CA LYS A 501 10.46 14.80 -1.83
C LYS A 501 9.92 13.48 -1.29
N ALA A 502 10.82 12.60 -0.83
CA ALA A 502 10.46 11.25 -0.38
C ALA A 502 9.36 11.22 0.70
N ASN A 503 9.44 12.09 1.71
CA ASN A 503 8.48 12.11 2.82
C ASN A 503 7.06 12.47 2.35
N GLU A 504 6.92 13.48 1.48
CA GLU A 504 5.61 13.91 0.95
C GLU A 504 5.01 12.81 0.06
N LYS A 505 5.84 12.15 -0.76
CA LYS A 505 5.43 11.00 -1.58
C LYS A 505 4.96 9.82 -0.72
N ALA A 506 5.70 9.49 0.33
CA ALA A 506 5.37 8.37 1.23
C ALA A 506 4.10 8.64 2.06
N GLN A 507 3.85 9.91 2.44
CA GLN A 507 2.60 10.29 3.11
C GLN A 507 1.41 10.18 2.15
N TRP A 508 1.55 10.70 0.93
CA TRP A 508 0.52 10.58 -0.10
C TRP A 508 0.22 9.12 -0.44
N LYS A 509 1.26 8.30 -0.62
CA LYS A 509 1.14 6.86 -0.89
C LYS A 509 0.26 6.16 0.14
N ARG A 510 0.57 6.33 1.44
CA ARG A 510 -0.22 5.75 2.53
C ARG A 510 -1.67 6.21 2.50
N ASN A 511 -1.90 7.52 2.37
CA ASN A 511 -3.25 8.08 2.31
C ASN A 511 -4.08 7.50 1.16
N VAL A 512 -3.51 7.40 -0.05
CA VAL A 512 -4.23 6.85 -1.22
C VAL A 512 -4.54 5.37 -1.03
N ARG A 513 -3.60 4.59 -0.49
CA ARG A 513 -3.83 3.16 -0.22
C ARG A 513 -4.93 2.94 0.81
N ASP A 514 -4.96 3.75 1.87
CA ASP A 514 -6.03 3.75 2.86
C ASP A 514 -7.39 4.09 2.24
N ILE A 515 -7.43 5.09 1.36
CA ILE A 515 -8.64 5.44 0.60
C ILE A 515 -9.08 4.23 -0.23
N PHE A 516 -8.21 3.64 -1.06
CA PHE A 516 -8.58 2.51 -1.91
C PHE A 516 -9.10 1.32 -1.09
N ARG A 517 -8.42 0.98 0.00
CA ARG A 517 -8.82 -0.11 0.88
C ARG A 517 -10.20 0.12 1.48
N ASN A 518 -10.44 1.27 2.10
CA ASN A 518 -11.74 1.56 2.73
C ASN A 518 -12.86 1.71 1.71
N GLU A 519 -12.59 2.33 0.57
CA GLU A 519 -13.56 2.53 -0.50
C GLU A 519 -14.01 1.22 -1.15
N ILE A 520 -13.08 0.29 -1.38
CA ILE A 520 -13.41 -1.02 -1.95
C ILE A 520 -14.18 -1.87 -0.92
N ARG A 521 -13.89 -1.75 0.38
CA ARG A 521 -14.71 -2.35 1.44
C ARG A 521 -16.14 -1.84 1.40
N GLU A 522 -16.34 -0.52 1.27
CA GLU A 522 -17.68 0.07 1.13
C GLU A 522 -18.43 -0.44 -0.09
N VAL A 523 -17.74 -0.59 -1.23
CA VAL A 523 -18.31 -1.15 -2.47
C VAL A 523 -18.80 -2.57 -2.23
N ILE A 524 -17.97 -3.44 -1.64
CA ILE A 524 -18.34 -4.83 -1.36
C ILE A 524 -19.54 -4.89 -0.40
N GLN A 525 -19.53 -4.08 0.66
CA GLN A 525 -20.60 -4.02 1.66
C GLN A 525 -21.93 -3.48 1.14
N LYS A 526 -21.95 -2.83 -0.03
CA LYS A 526 -23.22 -2.46 -0.70
C LYS A 526 -23.85 -3.64 -1.43
N GLU A 527 -23.04 -4.60 -1.86
CA GLU A 527 -23.48 -5.78 -2.62
C GLU A 527 -23.69 -7.00 -1.72
N TYR A 528 -22.91 -7.10 -0.63
CA TYR A 528 -22.91 -8.23 0.30
C TYR A 528 -23.02 -7.78 1.76
N CYS A 529 -23.82 -8.52 2.53
CA CYS A 529 -23.73 -8.51 3.98
C CYS A 529 -22.64 -9.52 4.41
N ILE A 530 -21.67 -9.06 5.20
CA ILE A 530 -20.53 -9.89 5.63
C ILE A 530 -20.76 -10.31 7.07
N TYR A 531 -20.62 -11.61 7.33
CA TYR A 531 -20.76 -12.22 8.64
C TYR A 531 -19.43 -12.82 9.08
N ALA A 532 -19.14 -12.72 10.37
CA ALA A 532 -18.13 -13.54 11.02
C ALA A 532 -18.80 -14.78 11.61
N MET A 533 -18.18 -15.94 11.43
CA MET A 533 -18.68 -17.21 11.95
C MET A 533 -17.60 -17.93 12.75
N ARG A 534 -18.01 -18.59 13.84
CA ARG A 534 -17.18 -19.51 14.61
C ARG A 534 -18.00 -20.74 14.98
N ALA A 535 -17.40 -21.93 14.87
CA ALA A 535 -18.07 -23.19 15.22
C ALA A 535 -18.49 -23.20 16.70
N LYS A 536 -19.66 -23.75 17.00
CA LYS A 536 -20.13 -23.97 18.37
C LYS A 536 -19.34 -25.11 19.05
N LEU A 537 -19.57 -25.29 20.35
CA LEU A 537 -18.99 -26.39 21.13
C LEU A 537 -19.32 -27.75 20.50
N GLY A 538 -18.31 -28.62 20.33
CA GLY A 538 -18.48 -29.96 19.79
C GLY A 538 -18.46 -30.06 18.25
N ILE A 539 -18.41 -28.93 17.54
CA ILE A 539 -18.38 -28.88 16.08
C ILE A 539 -16.95 -28.60 15.59
N ASP A 540 -16.48 -29.42 14.65
CA ASP A 540 -15.26 -29.16 13.88
C ASP A 540 -15.61 -28.32 12.65
N GLY A 541 -15.28 -27.03 12.70
CA GLY A 541 -15.60 -26.08 11.64
C GLY A 541 -14.92 -26.38 10.31
N GLU A 542 -13.67 -26.85 10.30
CA GLU A 542 -12.94 -27.15 9.06
C GLU A 542 -13.52 -28.41 8.39
N LEU A 543 -13.81 -29.44 9.18
CA LEU A 543 -14.44 -30.66 8.67
C LEU A 543 -15.85 -30.37 8.14
N TYR A 544 -16.59 -29.46 8.78
CA TYR A 544 -17.89 -29.02 8.29
C TYR A 544 -17.76 -28.38 6.90
N MET A 545 -16.81 -27.46 6.71
CA MET A 545 -16.57 -26.81 5.40
C MET A 545 -16.23 -27.83 4.31
N GLN A 546 -15.43 -28.86 4.64
CA GLN A 546 -15.10 -29.93 3.70
C GLN A 546 -16.30 -30.80 3.32
N LYS A 547 -17.19 -31.11 4.27
CA LYS A 547 -18.42 -31.88 4.00
C LYS A 547 -19.42 -31.10 3.14
N HIS A 548 -19.54 -29.80 3.37
CA HIS A 548 -20.46 -28.90 2.67
C HIS A 548 -19.77 -28.10 1.55
N PHE A 549 -18.66 -28.62 1.02
CA PHE A 549 -17.79 -27.89 0.10
C PHE A 549 -18.53 -27.33 -1.11
N TYR A 550 -19.36 -28.13 -1.77
CA TYR A 550 -20.09 -27.71 -2.98
C TYR A 550 -21.04 -26.52 -2.74
N GLU A 551 -21.61 -26.44 -1.54
CA GLU A 551 -22.61 -25.45 -1.14
C GLU A 551 -21.97 -24.14 -0.65
N LEU A 552 -20.78 -24.23 -0.03
CA LEU A 552 -20.12 -23.11 0.65
C LEU A 552 -18.91 -22.55 -0.09
N ASN A 553 -18.39 -23.26 -1.10
CA ASN A 553 -17.23 -22.81 -1.88
C ASN A 553 -17.48 -21.42 -2.49
N GLY A 554 -16.53 -20.50 -2.23
CA GLY A 554 -16.56 -19.11 -2.65
C GLY A 554 -17.57 -18.22 -1.89
N ARG A 555 -18.43 -18.79 -1.04
CA ARG A 555 -19.32 -18.04 -0.13
C ARG A 555 -18.69 -17.84 1.24
N VAL A 556 -17.88 -18.81 1.67
CA VAL A 556 -17.15 -18.81 2.94
C VAL A 556 -15.65 -18.77 2.68
N PHE A 557 -14.94 -18.02 3.50
CA PHE A 557 -13.49 -17.93 3.51
C PHE A 557 -12.96 -18.01 4.93
N LYS A 558 -11.75 -18.54 5.11
CA LYS A 558 -11.03 -18.54 6.39
C LYS A 558 -10.03 -17.37 6.44
N PRO A 559 -10.44 -16.17 6.90
CA PRO A 559 -9.54 -15.02 6.99
C PRO A 559 -8.52 -15.13 8.12
N TYR A 560 -8.86 -15.78 9.23
CA TYR A 560 -8.11 -15.65 10.49
C TYR A 560 -8.30 -16.86 11.41
N GLY A 561 -7.26 -17.21 12.15
CA GLY A 561 -7.32 -18.17 13.24
C GLY A 561 -6.70 -19.54 12.96
N GLU A 562 -6.21 -20.15 14.04
CA GLU A 562 -5.70 -21.53 14.09
C GLU A 562 -6.50 -22.33 15.12
N ASP A 563 -6.56 -23.66 14.94
CA ASP A 563 -7.20 -24.58 15.86
C ASP A 563 -8.67 -24.20 16.19
N ARG A 564 -9.03 -23.91 17.44
CA ARG A 564 -10.42 -23.57 17.82
C ARG A 564 -10.73 -22.07 17.77
N GLU A 565 -9.73 -21.25 17.50
CA GLU A 565 -9.91 -19.83 17.24
C GLU A 565 -9.99 -19.58 15.73
N VAL A 566 -10.41 -20.56 14.94
CA VAL A 566 -10.72 -20.37 13.52
C VAL A 566 -11.99 -19.55 13.37
N TYR A 567 -11.86 -18.46 12.61
CA TYR A 567 -12.95 -17.57 12.23
C TYR A 567 -13.15 -17.64 10.73
N PHE A 568 -14.40 -17.78 10.33
CA PHE A 568 -14.80 -17.76 8.93
C PHE A 568 -15.51 -16.46 8.58
N ALA A 569 -15.25 -15.92 7.40
CA ALA A 569 -16.05 -14.86 6.80
C ALA A 569 -17.08 -15.49 5.86
N TYR A 570 -18.35 -15.19 6.07
CA TYR A 570 -19.45 -15.60 5.20
C TYR A 570 -20.05 -14.38 4.51
N ALA A 571 -20.05 -14.38 3.18
CA ALA A 571 -20.56 -13.29 2.38
C ALA A 571 -21.93 -13.65 1.80
N ARG A 572 -22.94 -12.83 2.11
CA ARG A 572 -24.31 -13.06 1.71
C ARG A 572 -24.80 -11.92 0.80
N PRO A 573 -25.07 -12.17 -0.49
CA PRO A 573 -25.46 -11.13 -1.44
C PRO A 573 -26.88 -10.61 -1.16
N TYR A 574 -27.06 -9.28 -1.17
CA TYR A 574 -28.39 -8.68 -0.99
C TYR A 574 -29.35 -9.06 -2.13
N ALA A 575 -28.84 -9.16 -3.36
CA ALA A 575 -29.64 -9.52 -4.54
C ALA A 575 -30.26 -10.92 -4.46
N LYS A 576 -29.62 -11.85 -3.73
CA LYS A 576 -30.09 -13.25 -3.57
C LYS A 576 -30.40 -13.57 -2.10
N TRP A 577 -30.87 -12.59 -1.35
CA TRP A 577 -31.12 -12.73 0.09
C TRP A 577 -32.04 -13.92 0.42
N LYS A 578 -33.16 -14.05 -0.31
CA LYS A 578 -34.15 -15.13 -0.08
C LYS A 578 -33.59 -16.53 -0.39
N GLU A 579 -32.78 -16.64 -1.45
CA GLU A 579 -32.18 -17.92 -1.88
C GLU A 579 -31.12 -18.42 -0.88
N THR A 580 -30.48 -17.50 -0.14
CA THR A 580 -29.43 -17.81 0.83
C THR A 580 -29.94 -17.95 2.26
N GLU A 581 -31.24 -17.77 2.49
CA GLU A 581 -31.85 -17.80 3.84
C GLU A 581 -31.82 -19.20 4.46
N GLU A 582 -32.10 -20.24 3.67
CA GLU A 582 -32.09 -21.63 4.13
C GLU A 582 -30.68 -22.05 4.60
N GLN A 583 -29.67 -21.88 3.74
CA GLN A 583 -28.26 -22.12 4.08
C GLN A 583 -27.80 -21.30 5.31
N PHE A 584 -28.25 -20.05 5.44
CA PHE A 584 -27.91 -19.23 6.59
C PHE A 584 -28.53 -19.76 7.90
N ASN A 585 -29.75 -20.29 7.84
CA ASN A 585 -30.39 -20.90 9.01
C ASN A 585 -29.72 -22.22 9.39
N GLU A 586 -29.34 -23.06 8.42
CA GLU A 586 -28.56 -24.27 8.68
C GLU A 586 -27.23 -23.95 9.36
N LEU A 587 -26.47 -22.98 8.83
CA LEU A 587 -25.21 -22.54 9.43
C LEU A 587 -25.39 -22.05 10.88
N LYS A 588 -26.52 -21.39 11.21
CA LYS A 588 -26.80 -20.93 12.58
C LYS A 588 -27.02 -22.05 13.59
N GLU A 589 -27.32 -23.28 13.14
CA GLU A 589 -27.46 -24.43 14.02
C GLU A 589 -26.08 -24.85 14.57
N ASP A 590 -25.06 -24.84 13.72
CA ASP A 590 -23.71 -25.33 14.04
C ASP A 590 -22.69 -24.21 14.35
N PHE A 591 -22.95 -22.97 13.94
CA PHE A 591 -22.05 -21.83 14.09
C PHE A 591 -22.68 -20.68 14.89
N ILE A 592 -21.85 -19.97 15.63
CA ILE A 592 -22.12 -18.63 16.14
C ILE A 592 -21.84 -17.66 15.00
N ILE A 593 -22.85 -16.89 14.59
CA ILE A 593 -22.78 -16.02 13.43
C ILE A 593 -23.23 -14.62 13.82
N GLU A 594 -22.38 -13.63 13.56
CA GLU A 594 -22.66 -12.21 13.82
C GLU A 594 -22.27 -11.38 12.60
N GLU A 595 -23.01 -10.30 12.35
CA GLU A 595 -22.68 -9.37 11.26
C GLU A 595 -21.32 -8.72 11.54
N CYS A 596 -20.39 -8.85 10.60
CA CYS A 596 -19.03 -8.36 10.72
C CYS A 596 -18.62 -7.74 9.40
N ASN A 597 -18.77 -6.42 9.32
CA ASN A 597 -18.29 -5.62 8.21
C ASN A 597 -16.81 -5.87 7.89
N MET A 598 -16.42 -5.61 6.64
CA MET A 598 -15.03 -5.73 6.19
C MET A 598 -14.10 -4.83 7.00
N GLY A 599 -12.92 -5.37 7.35
CA GLY A 599 -11.92 -4.66 8.16
C GLY A 599 -12.26 -4.55 9.65
N LYS A 600 -13.29 -5.24 10.13
CA LYS A 600 -13.56 -5.40 11.58
C LYS A 600 -12.93 -6.68 12.09
N ASP A 601 -12.60 -6.67 13.38
CA ASP A 601 -12.04 -7.83 14.06
C ASP A 601 -13.13 -8.88 14.36
N PRO A 602 -13.11 -10.05 13.70
CA PRO A 602 -14.11 -11.09 13.96
C PRO A 602 -14.03 -11.59 15.41
N GLN A 603 -12.86 -11.57 16.05
CA GLN A 603 -12.70 -12.00 17.45
C GLN A 603 -13.46 -11.07 18.40
N LYS A 604 -13.31 -9.75 18.24
CA LYS A 604 -14.02 -8.76 19.07
C LYS A 604 -15.53 -8.78 18.83
N VAL A 605 -15.96 -8.97 17.58
CA VAL A 605 -17.39 -9.01 17.22
C VAL A 605 -18.08 -10.25 17.82
N LEU A 606 -17.44 -11.42 17.73
CA LEU A 606 -18.04 -12.67 18.20
C LEU A 606 -17.89 -12.93 19.70
N GLN A 607 -16.96 -12.25 20.38
CA GLN A 607 -16.64 -12.50 21.80
C GLN A 607 -17.87 -12.54 22.73
N PRO A 608 -18.83 -11.60 22.67
CA PRO A 608 -20.01 -11.64 23.55
C PRO A 608 -20.87 -12.90 23.34
N SER A 609 -21.06 -13.30 22.08
CA SER A 609 -21.87 -14.47 21.70
C SER A 609 -21.14 -15.78 22.05
N VAL A 610 -19.82 -15.82 21.89
CA VAL A 610 -18.95 -16.93 22.33
C VAL A 610 -19.02 -17.11 23.85
N GLU A 611 -18.87 -16.03 24.63
CA GLU A 611 -18.94 -16.10 26.09
C GLU A 611 -20.30 -16.56 26.59
N LYS A 612 -21.37 -16.20 25.88
CA LYS A 612 -22.73 -16.68 26.16
C LYS A 612 -22.85 -18.18 25.88
N GLU A 613 -22.33 -18.65 24.74
CA GLU A 613 -22.34 -20.07 24.37
C GLU A 613 -21.58 -20.93 25.38
N LEU A 614 -20.40 -20.48 25.82
CA LEU A 614 -19.61 -21.17 26.85
C LEU A 614 -20.29 -21.26 28.22
N LYS A 615 -21.30 -20.43 28.48
CA LYS A 615 -22.08 -20.41 29.74
C LYS A 615 -23.38 -21.21 29.65
N GLN A 616 -23.79 -21.67 28.47
CA GLN A 616 -25.04 -22.42 28.33
C GLN A 616 -24.89 -23.82 28.93
N PRO A 617 -25.87 -24.29 29.73
CA PRO A 617 -25.89 -25.68 30.18
C PRO A 617 -26.02 -26.60 28.97
N MET A 618 -25.12 -27.58 28.84
CA MET A 618 -25.13 -28.49 27.70
C MET A 618 -26.44 -29.27 27.66
N VAL A 619 -27.17 -29.13 26.56
CA VAL A 619 -28.36 -29.95 26.28
C VAL A 619 -27.86 -31.31 25.81
N SER A 620 -27.95 -32.32 26.68
CA SER A 620 -27.76 -33.72 26.24
C SER A 620 -28.89 -34.06 25.26
N PRO A 621 -28.63 -34.75 24.13
CA PRO A 621 -29.68 -35.16 23.20
C PRO A 621 -30.79 -35.88 23.96
N GLN A 622 -32.06 -35.48 23.76
CA GLN A 622 -33.20 -36.15 24.40
C GLN A 622 -33.31 -37.64 24.01
N TRP A 623 -32.66 -38.03 22.91
CA TRP A 623 -32.64 -39.38 22.38
C TRP A 623 -31.20 -39.75 22.03
N LEU A 624 -30.60 -40.62 22.84
CA LEU A 624 -29.27 -41.17 22.58
C LEU A 624 -29.38 -42.41 21.67
N THR A 625 -28.46 -42.56 20.72
CA THR A 625 -28.38 -43.71 19.82
C THR A 625 -28.24 -45.01 20.64
N VAL A 626 -29.12 -45.99 20.41
CA VAL A 626 -29.12 -47.26 21.16
C VAL A 626 -28.13 -48.25 20.54
N HIS A 627 -27.12 -48.65 21.33
CA HIS A 627 -26.16 -49.67 20.93
C HIS A 627 -26.41 -51.00 21.66
N TYR A 628 -26.61 -52.06 20.88
CA TYR A 628 -26.80 -53.43 21.38
C TYR A 628 -25.44 -54.11 21.59
N LEU A 629 -25.00 -54.21 22.84
CA LEU A 629 -23.81 -54.95 23.25
C LEU A 629 -23.87 -56.45 22.88
N GLU A 630 -25.08 -56.97 22.66
CA GLU A 630 -25.36 -58.33 22.22
C GLU A 630 -24.72 -58.71 20.88
N ARG A 631 -24.42 -57.72 20.02
CA ARG A 631 -23.87 -57.97 18.68
C ARG A 631 -22.46 -58.53 18.72
N ASP A 632 -21.68 -58.14 19.73
CA ASP A 632 -20.31 -58.60 19.92
C ASP A 632 -19.93 -58.46 21.39
N LEU A 633 -19.91 -59.59 22.09
CA LEU A 633 -19.64 -59.69 23.52
C LEU A 633 -18.15 -59.46 23.86
N SER A 634 -17.27 -59.54 22.85
CA SER A 634 -15.83 -59.35 23.04
C SER A 634 -15.39 -57.89 23.07
N ARG A 635 -16.30 -56.95 22.77
CA ARG A 635 -16.01 -55.51 22.77
C ARG A 635 -15.52 -55.05 24.13
N GLY A 636 -14.38 -54.37 24.13
CA GLY A 636 -13.82 -53.75 25.32
C GLY A 636 -14.60 -52.52 25.74
N ILE A 637 -14.68 -52.31 27.04
CA ILE A 637 -15.34 -51.17 27.67
C ILE A 637 -14.38 -50.58 28.68
N LEU A 638 -14.12 -49.30 28.54
CA LEU A 638 -13.35 -48.52 29.51
C LEU A 638 -14.33 -47.83 30.44
N VAL A 639 -14.13 -47.99 31.74
CA VAL A 639 -14.84 -47.23 32.78
C VAL A 639 -13.87 -46.21 33.35
N GLY A 640 -14.08 -44.95 33.00
CA GLY A 640 -13.22 -43.82 33.27
C GLY A 640 -13.88 -42.81 34.20
N TYR A 641 -13.06 -41.89 34.71
CA TYR A 641 -13.45 -40.86 35.65
C TYR A 641 -13.14 -39.47 35.09
N TYR A 642 -14.00 -38.49 35.42
CA TYR A 642 -13.71 -37.07 35.24
C TYR A 642 -13.79 -36.32 36.57
N LYS A 643 -12.80 -35.46 36.83
CA LYS A 643 -12.55 -34.82 38.14
C LYS A 643 -13.29 -33.51 38.40
N SER A 644 -13.81 -32.87 37.36
CA SER A 644 -14.46 -31.56 37.47
C SER A 644 -15.31 -31.26 36.26
N GLU A 645 -16.21 -30.29 36.39
CA GLU A 645 -17.00 -29.78 35.27
C GLU A 645 -16.11 -29.28 34.13
N GLN A 646 -15.01 -28.58 34.44
CA GLN A 646 -14.04 -28.15 33.42
C GLN A 646 -13.41 -29.32 32.66
N HIS A 647 -13.15 -30.43 33.32
CA HIS A 647 -12.63 -31.64 32.67
C HIS A 647 -13.68 -32.29 31.77
N LEU A 648 -14.93 -32.34 32.24
CA LEU A 648 -16.05 -32.82 31.42
C LEU A 648 -16.23 -31.95 30.18
N GLN A 649 -16.23 -30.62 30.33
CA GLN A 649 -16.30 -29.69 29.21
C GLN A 649 -15.18 -29.97 28.20
N TRP A 650 -13.93 -30.16 28.66
CA TRP A 650 -12.80 -30.49 27.79
C TRP A 650 -13.02 -31.81 27.02
N ILE A 651 -13.56 -32.84 27.68
CA ILE A 651 -13.89 -34.14 27.07
C ILE A 651 -14.94 -33.97 25.97
N LEU A 652 -15.89 -33.06 26.18
CA LEU A 652 -17.01 -32.79 25.28
C LEU A 652 -16.69 -31.78 24.16
N GLY A 653 -15.41 -31.54 23.89
CA GLY A 653 -14.98 -30.66 22.79
C GLY A 653 -14.68 -29.23 23.21
N ASN A 654 -14.67 -28.88 24.51
CA ASN A 654 -14.11 -27.62 24.99
C ASN A 654 -12.57 -27.63 25.00
N ASN A 655 -11.97 -28.05 23.87
CA ASN A 655 -10.54 -28.16 23.64
C ASN A 655 -10.18 -27.49 22.30
N ASP A 656 -8.89 -27.47 21.96
CA ASP A 656 -8.38 -26.77 20.78
C ASP A 656 -8.89 -27.32 19.43
N LYS A 657 -9.53 -28.49 19.36
CA LYS A 657 -10.05 -29.04 18.12
C LYS A 657 -11.56 -29.16 18.04
N GLY A 658 -12.28 -28.82 19.10
CA GLY A 658 -13.73 -29.04 19.15
C GLY A 658 -14.16 -30.51 19.22
N SER A 659 -13.21 -31.46 19.17
CA SER A 659 -13.49 -32.90 19.09
C SER A 659 -13.75 -33.52 20.47
N LEU A 660 -14.66 -34.50 20.54
CA LEU A 660 -14.84 -35.27 21.77
C LEU A 660 -13.67 -36.22 22.01
N VAL A 661 -13.04 -36.13 23.18
CA VAL A 661 -11.84 -36.93 23.51
C VAL A 661 -11.81 -37.32 24.97
N TYR A 662 -11.31 -38.52 25.26
CA TYR A 662 -11.01 -38.95 26.62
C TYR A 662 -9.57 -39.41 26.73
N ASN A 663 -8.86 -38.98 27.78
CA ASN A 663 -7.44 -39.26 27.95
C ASN A 663 -7.18 -40.25 29.10
N VAL A 664 -6.23 -41.16 28.89
CA VAL A 664 -5.66 -42.01 29.93
C VAL A 664 -4.13 -41.85 29.99
N ARG A 665 -3.52 -42.25 31.11
CA ARG A 665 -2.09 -42.05 31.37
C ARG A 665 -1.26 -43.07 30.58
N LEU A 666 -0.28 -42.63 29.78
CA LEU A 666 0.56 -43.52 28.98
C LEU A 666 1.93 -43.72 29.63
N LYS A 667 2.40 -44.97 29.68
CA LYS A 667 3.74 -45.36 30.13
C LYS A 667 4.64 -45.69 28.94
N LEU A 668 5.75 -44.96 28.79
CA LEU A 668 6.83 -45.30 27.85
C LEU A 668 7.93 -46.13 28.55
N LYS A 669 8.84 -46.72 27.76
CA LYS A 669 9.90 -47.62 28.28
C LYS A 669 10.84 -46.95 29.29
N ASP A 670 11.08 -45.65 29.13
CA ASP A 670 12.05 -44.87 29.91
C ASP A 670 11.39 -43.87 30.89
N ASP A 671 10.05 -43.89 31.02
CA ASP A 671 9.31 -42.98 31.90
C ASP A 671 9.27 -43.51 33.35
N GLU A 672 9.30 -42.58 34.32
CA GLU A 672 9.01 -42.90 35.72
C GLU A 672 7.62 -43.53 35.88
N VAL A 673 7.49 -44.41 36.88
CA VAL A 673 6.24 -45.13 37.11
C VAL A 673 5.19 -44.15 37.64
N ARG A 674 4.24 -43.79 36.77
CA ARG A 674 3.03 -43.04 37.13
C ARG A 674 1.89 -44.01 37.41
N ASP A 675 1.25 -43.87 38.58
CA ASP A 675 0.09 -44.69 38.95
C ASP A 675 -1.01 -44.63 37.87
N GLY A 676 -1.63 -45.77 37.59
CA GLY A 676 -2.63 -45.91 36.54
C GLY A 676 -2.15 -45.83 35.09
N ALA A 677 -0.83 -45.70 34.85
CA ALA A 677 -0.30 -45.63 33.48
C ALA A 677 0.01 -47.00 32.89
N HIS A 678 -0.47 -47.26 31.68
CA HIS A 678 -0.17 -48.48 30.92
C HIS A 678 0.49 -48.17 29.58
N SER A 679 1.06 -49.19 28.93
CA SER A 679 1.65 -49.04 27.60
C SER A 679 0.59 -48.90 26.51
N ALA A 680 0.91 -48.30 25.37
CA ALA A 680 -0.01 -48.18 24.23
C ALA A 680 -0.54 -49.55 23.80
N TYR A 681 0.35 -50.55 23.72
CA TYR A 681 -0.01 -51.95 23.43
C TYR A 681 -1.06 -52.52 24.40
N PHE A 682 -0.99 -52.15 25.69
CA PHE A 682 -2.00 -52.61 26.65
C PHE A 682 -3.38 -52.04 26.32
N TYR A 683 -3.47 -50.75 26.00
CA TYR A 683 -4.72 -50.07 25.66
C TYR A 683 -5.30 -50.58 24.34
N GLU A 684 -4.46 -50.76 23.31
CA GLU A 684 -4.86 -51.33 22.03
C GLU A 684 -5.41 -52.75 22.18
N LYS A 685 -4.77 -53.58 23.02
CA LYS A 685 -5.22 -54.96 23.29
C LYS A 685 -6.58 -55.03 23.97
N GLN A 686 -7.04 -53.98 24.66
CA GLN A 686 -8.37 -53.98 25.28
C GLN A 686 -9.50 -53.85 24.25
N ASN A 687 -9.21 -53.43 23.00
CA ASN A 687 -10.22 -53.25 21.95
C ASN A 687 -11.45 -52.44 22.43
N VAL A 688 -11.20 -51.28 23.03
CA VAL A 688 -12.24 -50.45 23.65
C VAL A 688 -13.14 -49.83 22.57
N CYS A 689 -14.42 -50.21 22.57
CA CYS A 689 -15.43 -49.62 21.69
C CYS A 689 -16.33 -48.62 22.41
N PHE A 690 -16.41 -48.67 23.75
CA PHE A 690 -17.25 -47.78 24.55
C PHE A 690 -16.49 -47.27 25.78
N VAL A 691 -16.72 -46.01 26.13
CA VAL A 691 -16.19 -45.36 27.33
C VAL A 691 -17.36 -44.93 28.22
N ILE A 692 -17.40 -45.45 29.44
CA ILE A 692 -18.35 -45.06 30.49
C ILE A 692 -17.64 -44.08 31.42
N LEU A 693 -18.18 -42.87 31.59
CA LEU A 693 -17.60 -41.83 32.43
C LEU A 693 -18.47 -41.54 33.65
N TYR A 694 -17.83 -41.48 34.82
CA TYR A 694 -18.45 -41.09 36.09
C TYR A 694 -17.67 -39.97 36.79
N THR A 695 -18.29 -39.35 37.80
CA THR A 695 -17.71 -38.27 38.62
C THR A 695 -17.84 -38.58 40.11
N ASP A 696 -17.30 -37.70 40.95
CA ASP A 696 -17.44 -37.77 42.40
C ASP A 696 -18.91 -37.80 42.81
N GLY A 697 -19.24 -38.61 43.82
CA GLY A 697 -20.61 -38.79 44.29
C GLY A 697 -21.43 -39.79 43.47
N VAL A 698 -20.84 -40.51 42.51
CA VAL A 698 -21.54 -41.59 41.76
C VAL A 698 -22.14 -42.66 42.66
N GLU A 699 -21.54 -42.91 43.84
CA GLU A 699 -22.09 -43.80 44.85
C GLU A 699 -23.48 -43.33 45.36
N GLU A 700 -23.73 -42.02 45.38
CA GLU A 700 -24.97 -41.39 45.82
C GLU A 700 -25.94 -41.08 44.67
N THR A 701 -25.43 -40.53 43.57
CA THR A 701 -26.23 -40.09 42.41
C THR A 701 -26.51 -41.23 41.44
N GLY A 702 -25.55 -42.15 41.26
CA GLY A 702 -25.60 -43.17 40.21
C GLY A 702 -25.51 -42.63 38.78
N GLU A 703 -25.07 -41.38 38.62
CA GLU A 703 -24.96 -40.73 37.30
C GLU A 703 -23.72 -41.19 36.54
N TYR A 704 -23.89 -41.46 35.25
CA TYR A 704 -22.83 -41.82 34.33
C TYR A 704 -23.20 -41.40 32.90
N ARG A 705 -22.18 -41.28 32.05
CA ARG A 705 -22.32 -41.00 30.62
C ARG A 705 -21.62 -42.07 29.81
N VAL A 706 -22.09 -42.37 28.61
CA VAL A 706 -21.48 -43.41 27.75
C VAL A 706 -21.20 -42.85 26.38
N PHE A 707 -19.98 -43.06 25.90
CA PHE A 707 -19.54 -42.61 24.59
C PHE A 707 -19.07 -43.78 23.75
N HIS A 708 -19.34 -43.72 22.45
CA HIS A 708 -18.75 -44.65 21.50
C HIS A 708 -17.35 -44.16 21.09
N VAL A 709 -16.44 -45.10 20.84
CA VAL A 709 -15.05 -44.81 20.45
C VAL A 709 -14.92 -44.96 18.96
N LYS A 710 -14.51 -43.87 18.30
CA LYS A 710 -14.25 -43.84 16.86
C LYS A 710 -12.86 -44.38 16.52
N ASP A 711 -11.84 -43.81 17.17
CA ASP A 711 -10.44 -44.19 16.99
C ASP A 711 -9.60 -43.87 18.24
N THR A 712 -8.30 -44.15 18.18
CA THR A 712 -7.37 -43.87 19.28
C THR A 712 -6.12 -43.14 18.78
N ALA A 713 -5.48 -42.36 19.66
CA ALA A 713 -4.18 -41.76 19.40
C ALA A 713 -3.14 -42.30 20.40
N GLY A 714 -2.16 -43.04 19.88
CA GLY A 714 -1.23 -43.86 20.65
C GLY A 714 -0.24 -43.10 21.54
N ARG A 715 0.03 -41.81 21.27
CA ARG A 715 0.89 -40.96 22.11
C ARG A 715 0.50 -39.50 21.99
N VAL A 716 0.17 -38.89 23.12
CA VAL A 716 -0.09 -37.46 23.28
C VAL A 716 0.82 -36.92 24.39
N THR A 717 1.64 -35.93 24.09
CA THR A 717 2.59 -35.33 25.03
C THR A 717 1.90 -34.35 25.97
N GLU A 718 2.51 -34.07 27.13
CA GLU A 718 2.04 -33.04 28.06
C GLU A 718 1.91 -31.66 27.40
N GLU A 719 2.86 -31.30 26.54
CA GLU A 719 2.82 -30.05 25.79
C GLU A 719 1.56 -29.97 24.91
N ARG A 720 1.21 -31.08 24.23
CA ARG A 720 -0.03 -31.17 23.44
C ARG A 720 -1.28 -31.06 24.31
N MET A 721 -1.27 -31.67 25.51
CA MET A 721 -2.35 -31.53 26.49
C MET A 721 -2.56 -30.07 26.91
N ARG A 722 -1.47 -29.34 27.19
CA ARG A 722 -1.54 -27.91 27.53
C ARG A 722 -2.07 -27.08 26.36
N LYS A 723 -1.61 -27.35 25.14
CA LYS A 723 -2.14 -26.71 23.91
C LYS A 723 -3.62 -27.00 23.70
N SER A 724 -4.11 -28.17 24.13
CA SER A 724 -5.54 -28.52 24.07
C SER A 724 -6.41 -27.90 25.16
N TRP A 725 -5.86 -27.03 26.02
CA TRP A 725 -6.55 -26.42 27.15
C TRP A 725 -7.04 -27.43 28.19
N TYR A 726 -6.31 -28.53 28.36
CA TYR A 726 -6.60 -29.51 29.40
C TYR A 726 -6.48 -28.88 30.79
N PRO A 727 -7.46 -29.08 31.71
CA PRO A 727 -7.41 -28.54 33.07
C PRO A 727 -6.37 -29.29 33.92
N MET A 728 -5.10 -28.89 33.77
CA MET A 728 -3.97 -29.35 34.58
C MET A 728 -4.03 -28.75 35.99
N GLU A 729 -3.66 -29.54 37.00
CA GLU A 729 -3.30 -28.99 38.30
C GLU A 729 -1.85 -28.49 38.23
N THR A 730 -1.64 -27.22 38.59
CA THR A 730 -0.30 -26.63 38.72
C THR A 730 0.43 -27.31 39.87
N ALA A 731 1.34 -28.21 39.54
CA ALA A 731 2.29 -28.72 40.52
C ALA A 731 3.34 -27.64 40.77
N GLU A 732 3.20 -26.90 41.88
CA GLU A 732 4.27 -26.05 42.39
C GLU A 732 5.45 -26.93 42.83
N GLY A 733 6.61 -26.77 42.20
CA GLY A 733 7.90 -27.10 42.83
C GLY A 733 8.45 -28.52 42.72
N THR A 734 8.07 -29.35 41.74
CA THR A 734 8.76 -30.63 41.46
C THR A 734 9.16 -30.76 39.99
N GLU A 735 10.30 -31.43 39.75
CA GLU A 735 10.94 -31.60 38.43
C GLU A 735 9.93 -31.95 37.32
N VAL A 736 10.17 -31.39 36.13
CA VAL A 736 9.32 -31.57 34.93
C VAL A 736 9.45 -33.01 34.42
N VAL A 737 8.70 -33.94 35.01
CA VAL A 737 8.53 -35.30 34.47
C VAL A 737 7.63 -35.20 33.24
N ASN A 738 8.14 -35.54 32.05
CA ASN A 738 7.37 -35.53 30.80
C ASN A 738 6.17 -36.49 30.90
N ARG A 739 4.95 -35.97 31.08
CA ARG A 739 3.74 -36.80 31.15
C ARG A 739 3.24 -37.16 29.74
N ASN A 740 3.08 -38.45 29.46
CA ASN A 740 2.45 -38.92 28.22
C ASN A 740 1.03 -39.43 28.47
N TYR A 741 0.19 -39.34 27.44
CA TYR A 741 -1.22 -39.72 27.46
C TYR A 741 -1.59 -40.53 26.21
N PHE A 742 -2.65 -41.32 26.32
CA PHE A 742 -3.28 -42.06 25.23
C PHE A 742 -4.72 -41.54 25.08
N PHE A 743 -5.15 -41.22 23.87
CA PHE A 743 -6.49 -40.68 23.63
C PHE A 743 -7.42 -41.73 23.04
N TYR A 744 -8.65 -41.74 23.55
CA TYR A 744 -9.82 -42.27 22.87
C TYR A 744 -10.56 -41.10 22.24
N ARG A 745 -10.67 -41.08 20.91
CA ARG A 745 -11.51 -40.10 20.21
C ARG A 745 -12.92 -40.65 20.15
N LEU A 746 -13.85 -39.84 20.62
CA LEU A 746 -15.26 -40.21 20.75
C LEU A 746 -16.02 -39.58 19.57
N ASP A 747 -17.09 -40.23 19.13
CA ASP A 747 -17.99 -39.72 18.09
C ASP A 747 -19.28 -39.14 18.67
N GLU A 748 -19.99 -39.93 19.47
CA GLU A 748 -21.25 -39.52 20.09
C GLU A 748 -21.44 -40.10 21.48
N GLU A 749 -22.32 -39.46 22.26
CA GLU A 749 -22.88 -40.06 23.46
C GLU A 749 -23.98 -41.06 23.05
N VAL A 750 -23.97 -42.24 23.66
CA VAL A 750 -24.83 -43.37 23.27
C VAL A 750 -25.55 -43.97 24.46
N ASN A 751 -26.63 -44.69 24.20
CA ASN A 751 -27.34 -45.47 25.19
C ASN A 751 -27.04 -46.97 25.00
N ILE A 752 -26.45 -47.59 26.01
CA ILE A 752 -26.19 -49.03 26.07
C ILE A 752 -27.00 -49.68 27.21
N GLY A 753 -28.22 -49.23 27.47
CA GLY A 753 -29.07 -49.72 28.55
C GLY A 753 -28.74 -49.08 29.92
N LYS A 754 -29.66 -49.30 30.88
CA LYS A 754 -29.51 -48.78 32.25
C LYS A 754 -28.57 -49.69 33.04
N ILE A 755 -27.43 -49.17 33.46
CA ILE A 755 -26.38 -49.93 34.14
C ILE A 755 -26.45 -49.63 35.64
N ASP A 756 -26.32 -50.67 36.47
CA ASP A 756 -26.01 -50.49 37.90
C ASP A 756 -24.53 -50.11 38.06
N ILE A 757 -24.22 -48.85 37.78
CA ILE A 757 -22.84 -48.34 37.80
C ILE A 757 -22.19 -48.51 39.18
N ARG A 758 -22.98 -48.49 40.26
CA ARG A 758 -22.49 -48.64 41.64
C ARG A 758 -21.94 -50.05 41.87
N LYS A 759 -22.74 -51.05 41.50
CA LYS A 759 -22.34 -52.45 41.62
C LYS A 759 -21.17 -52.77 40.69
N LEU A 760 -21.23 -52.27 39.44
CA LEU A 760 -20.14 -52.44 38.47
C LEU A 760 -18.81 -51.89 38.99
N LEU A 761 -18.80 -50.65 39.50
CA LEU A 761 -17.58 -50.03 40.02
C LEU A 761 -17.00 -50.79 41.22
N ALA A 762 -17.84 -51.28 42.14
CA ALA A 762 -17.38 -52.06 43.29
C ALA A 762 -16.69 -53.37 42.87
N ASP A 763 -17.28 -54.10 41.93
CA ASP A 763 -16.75 -55.38 41.44
C ASP A 763 -15.49 -55.18 40.57
N LEU A 764 -15.47 -54.15 39.72
CA LEU A 764 -14.30 -53.80 38.92
C LEU A 764 -13.14 -53.32 39.77
N ARG A 765 -13.37 -52.51 40.81
CA ARG A 765 -12.32 -52.08 41.77
C ARG A 765 -11.69 -53.31 42.46
N THR A 766 -12.52 -54.26 42.90
CA THR A 766 -12.05 -55.51 43.53
C THR A 766 -11.21 -56.36 42.57
N SER A 767 -11.68 -56.50 41.33
CA SER A 767 -10.97 -57.23 40.27
C SER A 767 -9.65 -56.58 39.90
N HIS A 768 -9.63 -55.24 39.80
CA HIS A 768 -8.44 -54.45 39.50
C HIS A 768 -7.39 -54.54 40.60
N LEU A 769 -7.79 -54.39 41.87
CA LEU A 769 -6.91 -54.58 43.04
C LEU A 769 -6.28 -55.97 43.06
N THR A 770 -7.05 -57.00 42.72
CA THR A 770 -6.54 -58.38 42.66
C THR A 770 -5.49 -58.54 41.56
N LYS A 771 -5.69 -57.90 40.40
CA LYS A 771 -4.83 -58.03 39.23
C LYS A 771 -3.56 -57.17 39.30
N PHE A 772 -3.68 -55.93 39.77
CA PHE A 772 -2.61 -54.92 39.72
C PHE A 772 -2.02 -54.57 41.09
N LYS A 773 -2.62 -55.05 42.20
CA LYS A 773 -2.17 -54.84 43.59
C LYS A 773 -2.14 -53.38 44.08
N SER A 774 -2.62 -52.45 43.27
CA SER A 774 -2.80 -51.05 43.61
C SER A 774 -4.04 -50.50 42.90
N TYR A 775 -4.65 -49.48 43.47
CA TYR A 775 -5.70 -48.69 42.82
C TYR A 775 -5.63 -47.26 43.35
N VAL A 776 -5.55 -46.30 42.44
CA VAL A 776 -5.66 -44.87 42.75
C VAL A 776 -7.02 -44.37 42.24
N PRO A 777 -7.71 -43.49 42.99
CA PRO A 777 -8.95 -42.88 42.51
C PRO A 777 -8.77 -42.26 41.11
N GLY A 778 -9.64 -42.66 40.18
CA GLY A 778 -9.61 -42.19 38.80
C GLY A 778 -8.69 -43.00 37.87
N GLU A 779 -8.12 -44.12 38.31
CA GLU A 779 -7.50 -45.10 37.40
C GLU A 779 -8.55 -45.71 36.45
N PRO A 780 -8.23 -45.84 35.14
CA PRO A 780 -9.16 -46.42 34.18
C PRO A 780 -9.34 -47.92 34.46
N LEU A 781 -10.60 -48.35 34.56
CA LEU A 781 -10.98 -49.74 34.73
C LEU A 781 -11.42 -50.32 33.38
N PHE A 782 -11.18 -51.60 33.15
CA PHE A 782 -11.47 -52.26 31.87
C PHE A 782 -12.37 -53.46 32.09
N THR A 783 -13.37 -53.62 31.23
CA THR A 783 -14.29 -54.76 31.21
C THR A 783 -14.69 -55.09 29.77
N THR A 784 -15.50 -56.12 29.59
CA THR A 784 -16.05 -56.51 28.29
C THR A 784 -17.56 -56.34 28.27
N ALA A 785 -18.14 -56.29 27.07
CA ALA A 785 -19.58 -56.29 26.86
C ALA A 785 -20.27 -57.52 27.50
N GLU A 786 -19.61 -58.68 27.54
CA GLU A 786 -20.08 -59.88 28.24
C GLU A 786 -20.33 -59.63 29.74
N ILE A 787 -19.33 -59.11 30.45
CA ILE A 787 -19.41 -58.85 31.88
C ILE A 787 -20.40 -57.71 32.15
N LEU A 788 -20.36 -56.63 31.35
CA LEU A 788 -21.22 -55.46 31.57
C LEU A 788 -22.72 -55.81 31.54
N LYS A 789 -23.12 -56.81 30.76
CA LYS A 789 -24.53 -57.26 30.68
C LYS A 789 -25.09 -57.71 32.03
N GLU A 790 -24.26 -58.30 32.90
CA GLU A 790 -24.69 -58.75 34.22
C GLU A 790 -25.11 -57.58 35.14
N TYR A 791 -24.75 -56.36 34.77
CA TYR A 791 -25.03 -55.12 35.48
C TYR A 791 -26.11 -54.27 34.80
N ARG A 792 -26.66 -54.69 33.66
CA ARG A 792 -27.82 -54.03 33.04
C ARG A 792 -29.08 -54.34 33.85
N LYS A 793 -29.86 -53.30 34.17
CA LYS A 793 -31.16 -53.40 34.87
C LYS A 793 -32.31 -53.63 33.91
#